data_AF-A0A182KAS7-F1
#
_entry.id   AF-A0A182KAS7-F1
#
_cell.length_a   1.000
_cell.length_b   1.000
_cell.length_c   1.000
_cell.angle_alpha   90.00
_cell.angle_beta   90.00
_cell.angle_gamma   90.00
#
_symmetry.space_group_name_H-M   'P 1'
#
loop_
_entity.id
_entity.type
_entity.pdbx_description
1 polymer ?
#
loop_
_entity_poly.entity_id
_entity_poly.type
_entity_poly.pdbx_seq_one_letter_code
_entity_poly.pdbx_strand_id
1 'polypeptide(L)'
;RCVSLFLLVLIGVIAYLAQTGNGAKILLVTAFPGMSHWLMFEHIIHELLQRGHELTAITSYRLRTDGINRTAQYREVLIDPIYDFEANGLPMEVFYRSQSFGDPFFKMSILWKLGLETAEHAFESANVKKFLQTEGQQFDLLIAEQFVQESFLMFAHKYRVPIVTINTLGHADYIDRAFGLITPWSFVPHFMLQYDDRMSIVERAYNVFLSVWDAYNRKFYYLPEHTKLAKRYFGAQHAAEKLPRLEDLERNVSVVLVNNHLISSRPRPRINGMIDIAGVHIRKAKALSPVLKNFLEAASGGVIYINFGTFLKSSGMPPETLAVFLDVFRSLPQYNFLWKWESDSIPNLPPNVLLQRWIPQNDVLAHWNVKLFVSHGGIFGTQESIYWARPILFVPFYGDQHSNALKCERAGIGLTLQIINVTAEDFRAKIERIVQEPAFQQSVTQLSAIFRDNPTDPLEEAAFWIEYVMRHRGAAHLKSAAVHMPWYQYLLLDILSQTLLVGFVALWMIRKIVRKSWELIKPNRRHFRTLSYIIGCVFAFTALCPYAECGKILFLVPFPAPSHWLWIEHFVKELLSRGHEVTAISNFPAKEPHRNYTEILIDPPYDIPYYFPVSDIYDSKYNSDLNNLFLYWRVGLSTTQYALENENVQQFIEQDDTDFDVIISEQFYQEAFLMFAHKYRAPIVTLCTLGHANHIDQAMGLVTPWSFVPHPVLLLSDDMTFSERCYNFLISLADLVIRQLYYIPQQNRLAQAHFARIEGPELMPSIRDLEKSISVILVNSHLSTSPPRPTIPGLVNVAGAHIKPAKELPEDIQKFLDGAKEGVIFFSLGSYMKSADMPKDKMKAFLEVFRNLKQRVLWKYENEDIARLPKNVMVRKWLPQSDILAHPKVVLFITHGGMFGSQEGIYRGVPMLYIPFYGDQHRNALKAEQAGYALTLNFPEVNVITLGSRINELLTNPTFMKQAKRASELFRDNLVPPMQEAMHWIEYVMRHKGAKHLKTKAIELSWTQYLLVDVVGFFALVFLLAAAVFYKVLGLFLTPPKPKSKPKTRDMMLGMRKPKLN
;
A
#
# COMPACT_ATOMS: atom_id res chain seq x y z
N ARG A 1 -25.70 -27.95 -49.55
CA ARG A 1 -25.01 -26.69 -49.94
C ARG A 1 -25.60 -25.47 -49.25
N CYS A 2 -26.89 -25.10 -49.45
CA CYS A 2 -27.47 -23.90 -48.81
C CYS A 2 -27.33 -23.87 -47.27
N VAL A 3 -27.60 -24.97 -46.57
CA VAL A 3 -27.43 -25.07 -45.10
C VAL A 3 -25.98 -24.80 -44.66
N SER A 4 -24.99 -25.30 -45.40
CA SER A 4 -23.57 -25.09 -45.12
C SER A 4 -23.16 -23.62 -45.29
N LEU A 5 -23.71 -22.95 -46.33
CA LEU A 5 -23.48 -21.53 -46.56
C LEU A 5 -24.14 -20.68 -45.47
N PHE A 6 -25.35 -21.06 -45.04
CA PHE A 6 -26.08 -20.40 -43.96
C PHE A 6 -25.37 -20.55 -42.61
N LEU A 7 -24.84 -21.74 -42.27
CA LEU A 7 -24.01 -21.92 -41.08
C LEU A 7 -22.71 -21.11 -41.13
N LEU A 8 -22.03 -21.03 -42.28
CA LEU A 8 -20.80 -20.24 -42.40
C LEU A 8 -21.07 -18.74 -42.26
N VAL A 9 -22.17 -18.23 -42.83
CA VAL A 9 -22.60 -16.84 -42.61
C VAL A 9 -23.03 -16.61 -41.16
N LEU A 10 -23.76 -17.55 -40.55
CA LEU A 10 -24.18 -17.43 -39.15
C LEU A 10 -22.99 -17.48 -38.18
N ILE A 11 -21.98 -18.32 -38.44
CA ILE A 11 -20.72 -18.35 -37.68
C ILE A 11 -19.92 -17.07 -37.92
N GLY A 12 -19.89 -16.53 -39.14
CA GLY A 12 -19.28 -15.23 -39.42
C GLY A 12 -19.96 -14.08 -38.67
N VAL A 13 -21.29 -14.07 -38.62
CA VAL A 13 -22.09 -13.09 -37.87
C VAL A 13 -21.94 -13.28 -36.37
N ILE A 14 -21.89 -14.51 -35.85
CA ILE A 14 -21.67 -14.79 -34.42
C ILE A 14 -20.22 -14.43 -34.03
N ALA A 15 -19.21 -14.68 -34.87
CA ALA A 15 -17.84 -14.25 -34.62
C ALA A 15 -17.65 -12.73 -34.71
N TYR A 16 -18.50 -12.03 -35.48
CA TYR A 16 -18.53 -10.57 -35.57
C TYR A 16 -19.30 -9.91 -34.40
N LEU A 17 -20.34 -10.58 -33.89
CA LEU A 17 -21.15 -10.09 -32.75
C LEU A 17 -20.65 -10.58 -31.38
N ALA A 18 -19.78 -11.59 -31.33
CA ALA A 18 -19.12 -12.05 -30.11
C ALA A 18 -17.97 -11.09 -29.72
N GLN A 19 -18.36 -9.92 -29.21
CA GLN A 19 -17.50 -8.94 -28.56
C GLN A 19 -16.54 -8.16 -29.48
N THR A 20 -17.12 -7.35 -30.37
CA THR A 20 -16.68 -5.95 -30.37
C THR A 20 -16.95 -5.39 -28.97
N GLY A 21 -15.90 -5.11 -28.19
CA GLY A 21 -16.06 -4.52 -26.86
C GLY A 21 -16.78 -3.17 -26.95
N ASN A 22 -17.90 -3.01 -26.25
CA ASN A 22 -18.63 -1.74 -26.24
C ASN A 22 -17.78 -0.68 -25.54
N GLY A 23 -17.27 0.29 -26.31
CA GLY A 23 -16.54 1.44 -25.79
C GLY A 23 -17.40 2.25 -24.83
N ALA A 24 -17.06 2.20 -23.55
CA ALA A 24 -17.70 3.03 -22.53
C ALA A 24 -17.50 4.53 -22.82
N LYS A 25 -18.49 5.35 -22.45
CA LYS A 25 -18.50 6.81 -22.65
C LYS A 25 -17.97 7.50 -21.39
N ILE A 26 -16.76 8.02 -21.47
CA ILE A 26 -16.03 8.55 -20.32
C ILE A 26 -16.04 10.09 -20.38
N LEU A 27 -16.45 10.73 -19.28
CA LEU A 27 -16.24 12.15 -19.06
C LEU A 27 -14.91 12.33 -18.33
N LEU A 28 -13.98 13.08 -18.92
CA LEU A 28 -12.68 13.41 -18.33
C LEU A 28 -12.62 14.90 -18.00
N VAL A 29 -12.11 15.26 -16.81
CA VAL A 29 -12.01 16.65 -16.37
C VAL A 29 -10.65 16.94 -15.75
N THR A 30 -9.87 17.79 -16.42
CA THR A 30 -8.58 18.33 -15.95
C THR A 30 -8.58 19.84 -16.21
N ALA A 31 -9.11 20.57 -15.24
CA ALA A 31 -9.37 21.99 -15.37
C ALA A 31 -8.16 22.86 -15.00
N PHE A 32 -7.16 22.32 -14.29
CA PHE A 32 -5.99 23.07 -13.89
C PHE A 32 -5.08 23.35 -15.12
N PRO A 33 -4.69 24.61 -15.39
CA PRO A 33 -3.91 24.96 -16.59
C PRO A 33 -2.40 24.71 -16.38
N GLY A 34 -2.05 23.45 -16.11
CA GLY A 34 -0.68 22.96 -16.03
C GLY A 34 -0.38 21.92 -17.11
N MET A 35 0.47 22.25 -18.09
CA MET A 35 0.82 21.34 -19.19
C MET A 35 1.48 20.01 -18.73
N SER A 36 2.17 20.01 -17.58
CA SER A 36 2.67 18.80 -16.93
C SER A 36 1.55 17.90 -16.37
N HIS A 37 0.43 18.49 -15.97
CA HIS A 37 -0.75 17.75 -15.52
C HIS A 37 -1.45 17.13 -16.75
N TRP A 38 -1.66 17.94 -17.78
CA TRP A 38 -2.23 17.50 -19.06
C TRP A 38 -1.45 16.34 -19.71
N LEU A 39 -0.12 16.38 -19.66
CA LEU A 39 0.75 15.29 -20.16
C LEU A 39 0.38 13.91 -19.57
N MET A 40 -0.07 13.86 -18.31
CA MET A 40 -0.51 12.62 -17.66
C MET A 40 -1.84 12.12 -18.25
N PHE A 41 -2.82 13.01 -18.37
CA PHE A 41 -4.14 12.69 -18.93
C PHE A 41 -4.04 12.34 -20.43
N GLU A 42 -3.22 13.04 -21.20
CA GLU A 42 -3.00 12.79 -22.63
C GLU A 42 -2.60 11.32 -22.90
N HIS A 43 -1.65 10.78 -22.13
CA HIS A 43 -1.22 9.38 -22.29
C HIS A 43 -2.34 8.37 -21.97
N ILE A 44 -3.14 8.66 -20.93
CA ILE A 44 -4.29 7.83 -20.54
C ILE A 44 -5.45 7.96 -21.56
N ILE A 45 -5.65 9.15 -22.15
CA ILE A 45 -6.62 9.39 -23.23
C ILE A 45 -6.26 8.57 -24.46
N HIS A 46 -4.99 8.59 -24.92
CA HIS A 46 -4.57 7.79 -26.07
C HIS A 46 -4.78 6.28 -25.85
N GLU A 47 -4.57 5.79 -24.64
CA GLU A 47 -4.76 4.37 -24.31
C GLU A 47 -6.23 3.97 -24.20
N LEU A 48 -7.09 4.78 -23.55
CA LEU A 48 -8.52 4.49 -23.49
C LEU A 48 -9.18 4.58 -24.87
N LEU A 49 -8.78 5.54 -25.72
CA LEU A 49 -9.22 5.60 -27.11
C LEU A 49 -8.74 4.37 -27.92
N GLN A 50 -7.54 3.86 -27.64
CA GLN A 50 -7.00 2.64 -28.25
C GLN A 50 -7.80 1.38 -27.86
N ARG A 51 -8.27 1.32 -26.61
CA ARG A 51 -9.18 0.29 -26.07
C ARG A 51 -10.62 0.44 -26.56
N GLY A 52 -10.91 1.43 -27.38
CA GLY A 52 -12.20 1.63 -28.04
C GLY A 52 -13.17 2.56 -27.32
N HIS A 53 -12.80 3.13 -26.16
CA HIS A 53 -13.68 4.04 -25.41
C HIS A 53 -13.98 5.33 -26.17
N GLU A 54 -15.14 5.94 -25.87
CA GLU A 54 -15.48 7.30 -26.29
C GLU A 54 -15.15 8.27 -25.14
N LEU A 55 -14.38 9.32 -25.40
CA LEU A 55 -13.96 10.29 -24.38
C LEU A 55 -14.47 11.70 -24.71
N THR A 56 -15.10 12.36 -23.73
CA THR A 56 -15.30 13.81 -23.74
C THR A 56 -14.44 14.45 -22.66
N ALA A 57 -13.53 15.35 -23.03
CA ALA A 57 -12.59 15.98 -22.10
C ALA A 57 -12.88 17.47 -21.91
N ILE A 58 -13.07 17.87 -20.65
CA ILE A 58 -13.03 19.28 -20.22
C ILE A 58 -11.59 19.58 -19.82
N THR A 59 -10.92 20.46 -20.57
CA THR A 59 -9.46 20.69 -20.47
C THR A 59 -9.06 22.07 -21.01
N SER A 60 -7.95 22.63 -20.51
CA SER A 60 -7.33 23.85 -21.07
C SER A 60 -6.47 23.57 -22.31
N TYR A 61 -6.17 22.31 -22.63
CA TYR A 61 -5.22 21.95 -23.68
C TYR A 61 -5.83 20.99 -24.71
N ARG A 62 -5.39 21.12 -25.97
CA ARG A 62 -5.79 20.20 -27.04
C ARG A 62 -5.01 18.89 -26.98
N LEU A 63 -5.64 17.80 -27.41
CA LEU A 63 -4.97 16.52 -27.58
C LEU A 63 -4.02 16.58 -28.79
N ARG A 64 -2.76 16.19 -28.59
CA ARG A 64 -1.80 16.07 -29.70
C ARG A 64 -2.13 14.83 -30.54
N THR A 65 -1.92 14.91 -31.85
CA THR A 65 -2.11 13.74 -32.72
C THR A 65 -0.94 12.75 -32.53
N ASP A 66 -1.30 11.48 -32.40
CA ASP A 66 -0.41 10.32 -32.42
C ASP A 66 -0.13 9.80 -33.85
N GLY A 67 -0.72 10.45 -34.87
CA GLY A 67 -0.75 10.02 -36.26
C GLY A 67 -2.03 9.26 -36.66
N ILE A 68 -2.92 8.96 -35.71
CA ILE A 68 -4.17 8.24 -35.94
C ILE A 68 -5.35 9.21 -35.83
N ASN A 69 -6.25 9.22 -36.82
CA ASN A 69 -7.41 10.10 -36.81
C ASN A 69 -8.54 9.55 -35.92
N ARG A 70 -8.46 9.80 -34.61
CA ARG A 70 -9.41 9.35 -33.57
C ARG A 70 -10.56 10.36 -33.30
N THR A 71 -10.79 11.35 -34.16
CA THR A 71 -11.76 12.45 -33.92
C THR A 71 -13.22 12.02 -33.80
N ALA A 72 -13.59 10.81 -34.22
CA ALA A 72 -14.93 10.26 -34.03
C ALA A 72 -15.20 9.78 -32.59
N GLN A 73 -14.14 9.45 -31.83
CA GLN A 73 -14.23 8.91 -30.46
C GLN A 73 -13.84 9.94 -29.38
N TYR A 74 -13.30 11.10 -29.77
CA TYR A 74 -12.78 12.10 -28.84
C TYR A 74 -13.39 13.49 -29.06
N ARG A 75 -13.97 14.06 -27.99
CA ARG A 75 -14.60 15.39 -27.98
C ARG A 75 -13.93 16.32 -26.98
N GLU A 76 -13.42 17.44 -27.48
CA GLU A 76 -12.88 18.52 -26.64
C GLU A 76 -13.99 19.47 -26.16
N VAL A 77 -13.92 19.89 -24.90
CA VAL A 77 -14.68 20.99 -24.29
C VAL A 77 -13.67 21.96 -23.69
N LEU A 78 -13.10 22.80 -24.55
CA LEU A 78 -11.93 23.60 -24.19
C LEU A 78 -12.27 24.74 -23.24
N ILE A 79 -11.50 24.84 -22.15
CA ILE A 79 -11.43 26.01 -21.29
C ILE A 79 -10.63 27.07 -22.06
N ASP A 80 -11.37 27.89 -22.80
CA ASP A 80 -10.85 28.94 -23.67
C ASP A 80 -11.43 30.30 -23.23
N PRO A 81 -10.62 31.36 -23.09
CA PRO A 81 -9.14 31.34 -23.10
C PRO A 81 -8.56 30.54 -21.91
N ILE A 82 -7.30 30.12 -22.03
CA ILE A 82 -6.55 29.54 -20.90
C ILE A 82 -6.33 30.61 -19.82
N TYR A 83 -6.38 30.24 -18.54
CA TYR A 83 -6.12 31.15 -17.42
C TYR A 83 -4.68 31.69 -17.45
N ASP A 84 -4.53 33.01 -17.34
CA ASP A 84 -3.24 33.70 -17.34
C ASP A 84 -2.78 34.02 -15.91
N PHE A 85 -1.77 33.29 -15.42
CA PHE A 85 -1.20 33.47 -14.08
C PHE A 85 -0.46 34.82 -13.92
N GLU A 86 0.14 35.36 -14.98
CA GLU A 86 0.89 36.62 -14.91
C GLU A 86 -0.08 37.79 -14.81
N ALA A 87 -1.12 37.82 -15.65
CA ALA A 87 -2.18 38.82 -15.61
C ALA A 87 -2.99 38.79 -14.30
N ASN A 88 -3.14 37.62 -13.67
CA ASN A 88 -3.83 37.45 -12.38
C ASN A 88 -2.91 37.57 -11.16
N GLY A 89 -1.75 38.22 -11.31
CA GLY A 89 -0.95 38.71 -10.18
C GLY A 89 0.20 37.80 -9.73
N LEU A 90 0.65 36.85 -10.57
CA LEU A 90 1.86 36.05 -10.33
C LEU A 90 2.89 36.22 -11.48
N PRO A 91 3.60 37.36 -11.56
CA PRO A 91 4.66 37.56 -12.56
C PRO A 91 5.79 36.54 -12.41
N MET A 92 6.29 36.01 -13.54
CA MET A 92 7.33 34.96 -13.55
C MET A 92 8.64 35.38 -12.84
N GLU A 93 8.97 36.67 -12.88
CA GLU A 93 10.17 37.24 -12.22
C GLU A 93 10.20 36.96 -10.71
N VAL A 94 9.04 36.90 -10.04
CA VAL A 94 8.95 36.71 -8.58
C VAL A 94 9.51 35.35 -8.16
N PHE A 95 9.41 34.33 -9.02
CA PHE A 95 9.97 33.00 -8.76
C PHE A 95 11.51 32.98 -8.80
N TYR A 96 12.16 33.91 -9.52
CA TYR A 96 13.62 34.03 -9.56
C TYR A 96 14.19 34.83 -8.38
N ARG A 97 13.38 35.63 -7.69
CA ARG A 97 13.84 36.59 -6.67
C ARG A 97 13.25 36.41 -5.26
N SER A 98 12.15 35.67 -5.09
CA SER A 98 11.42 35.59 -3.81
C SER A 98 11.73 34.32 -3.02
N GLN A 99 12.27 34.49 -1.80
CA GLN A 99 12.44 33.40 -0.84
C GLN A 99 11.10 32.88 -0.25
N SER A 100 9.98 33.60 -0.43
CA SER A 100 8.67 33.18 0.09
C SER A 100 8.19 31.85 -0.51
N PHE A 101 8.65 31.49 -1.71
CA PHE A 101 8.36 30.18 -2.31
C PHE A 101 9.10 29.00 -1.64
N GLY A 102 9.96 29.27 -0.65
CA GLY A 102 10.48 28.25 0.27
C GLY A 102 9.51 27.89 1.41
N ASP A 103 8.67 28.83 1.86
CA ASP A 103 7.79 28.66 3.02
C ASP A 103 6.55 27.78 2.73
N PRO A 104 6.29 26.73 3.52
CA PRO A 104 5.18 25.81 3.25
C PRO A 104 3.79 26.42 3.46
N PHE A 105 3.62 27.40 4.35
CA PHE A 105 2.32 28.04 4.58
C PHE A 105 1.94 28.92 3.39
N PHE A 106 2.89 29.69 2.86
CA PHE A 106 2.73 30.46 1.64
C PHE A 106 2.45 29.54 0.44
N LYS A 107 3.23 28.45 0.27
CA LYS A 107 3.01 27.43 -0.80
C LYS A 107 1.60 26.84 -0.80
N MET A 108 1.02 26.52 0.37
CA MET A 108 -0.35 26.00 0.43
C MET A 108 -1.40 27.08 0.21
N SER A 109 -1.20 28.28 0.79
CA SER A 109 -2.13 29.41 0.64
C SER A 109 -2.28 29.83 -0.83
N ILE A 110 -1.18 29.91 -1.58
CA ILE A 110 -1.21 30.25 -3.01
C ILE A 110 -1.80 29.12 -3.87
N LEU A 111 -1.46 27.85 -3.58
CA LEU A 111 -1.99 26.69 -4.30
C LEU A 111 -3.52 26.65 -4.26
N TRP A 112 -4.10 26.96 -3.10
CA TRP A 112 -5.56 26.91 -2.92
C TRP A 112 -6.29 28.10 -3.51
N LYS A 113 -5.70 29.30 -3.43
CA LYS A 113 -6.19 30.49 -4.15
C LYS A 113 -6.29 30.16 -5.64
N LEU A 114 -5.21 29.64 -6.22
CA LEU A 114 -5.15 29.24 -7.63
C LEU A 114 -6.13 28.12 -7.97
N GLY A 115 -6.33 27.13 -7.08
CA GLY A 115 -7.34 26.09 -7.26
C GLY A 115 -8.75 26.66 -7.43
N LEU A 116 -9.15 27.58 -6.56
CA LEU A 116 -10.46 28.24 -6.63
C LEU A 116 -10.59 29.14 -7.87
N GLU A 117 -9.59 29.98 -8.14
CA GLU A 117 -9.61 30.93 -9.27
C GLU A 117 -9.60 30.23 -10.63
N THR A 118 -8.79 29.17 -10.79
CA THR A 118 -8.77 28.38 -12.03
C THR A 118 -10.05 27.55 -12.20
N ALA A 119 -10.63 27.04 -11.10
CA ALA A 119 -11.91 26.34 -11.17
C ALA A 119 -13.06 27.28 -11.56
N GLU A 120 -13.10 28.49 -11.01
CA GLU A 120 -14.12 29.49 -11.36
C GLU A 120 -13.96 29.96 -12.82
N HIS A 121 -12.74 30.26 -13.26
CA HIS A 121 -12.43 30.56 -14.66
C HIS A 121 -12.88 29.43 -15.62
N ALA A 122 -12.59 28.17 -15.26
CA ALA A 122 -13.00 27.01 -16.03
C ALA A 122 -14.53 26.88 -16.14
N PHE A 123 -15.28 27.07 -15.05
CA PHE A 123 -16.74 27.14 -15.09
C PHE A 123 -17.27 28.41 -15.80
N GLU A 124 -16.47 29.47 -15.88
CA GLU A 124 -16.86 30.69 -16.58
C GLU A 124 -16.65 30.67 -18.10
N SER A 125 -15.81 29.78 -18.63
CA SER A 125 -15.63 29.59 -20.08
C SER A 125 -16.94 29.20 -20.78
N ALA A 126 -17.20 29.82 -21.94
CA ALA A 126 -18.44 29.64 -22.70
C ALA A 126 -18.68 28.19 -23.14
N ASN A 127 -17.61 27.43 -23.45
CA ASN A 127 -17.70 26.02 -23.83
C ASN A 127 -18.18 25.14 -22.67
N VAL A 128 -17.68 25.39 -21.45
CA VAL A 128 -18.07 24.65 -20.23
C VAL A 128 -19.48 25.00 -19.81
N LYS A 129 -19.88 26.28 -19.88
CA LYS A 129 -21.28 26.72 -19.70
C LYS A 129 -22.22 26.02 -20.68
N LYS A 130 -21.87 25.97 -21.97
CA LYS A 130 -22.65 25.28 -23.01
C LYS A 130 -22.73 23.77 -22.76
N PHE A 131 -21.65 23.14 -22.31
CA PHE A 131 -21.65 21.72 -21.92
C PHE A 131 -22.56 21.46 -20.72
N LEU A 132 -22.49 22.29 -19.67
CA LEU A 132 -23.40 22.21 -18.51
C LEU A 132 -24.88 22.39 -18.88
N GLN A 133 -25.17 23.15 -19.94
CA GLN A 133 -26.51 23.35 -20.49
C GLN A 133 -26.94 22.28 -21.52
N THR A 134 -26.08 21.33 -21.87
CA THR A 134 -26.42 20.27 -22.83
C THR A 134 -27.16 19.13 -22.13
N GLU A 135 -28.41 18.88 -22.55
CA GLU A 135 -29.24 17.78 -22.04
C GLU A 135 -29.00 16.47 -22.83
N GLY A 136 -29.58 15.36 -22.35
CA GLY A 136 -29.55 14.05 -23.02
C GLY A 136 -28.19 13.33 -23.03
N GLN A 137 -27.12 13.95 -22.54
CA GLN A 137 -25.80 13.31 -22.45
C GLN A 137 -25.79 12.19 -21.41
N GLN A 138 -25.14 11.08 -21.75
CA GLN A 138 -24.91 9.93 -20.89
C GLN A 138 -23.43 9.57 -20.91
N PHE A 139 -22.93 9.15 -19.75
CA PHE A 139 -21.57 8.68 -19.52
C PHE A 139 -21.63 7.45 -18.60
N ASP A 140 -20.61 6.62 -18.64
CA ASP A 140 -20.45 5.42 -17.79
C ASP A 140 -19.48 5.67 -16.62
N LEU A 141 -18.61 6.69 -16.74
CA LEU A 141 -17.55 7.01 -15.79
C LEU A 141 -17.21 8.51 -15.79
N LEU A 142 -16.92 9.08 -14.60
CA LEU A 142 -16.14 10.31 -14.47
C LEU A 142 -14.68 9.98 -14.15
N ILE A 143 -13.75 10.48 -14.95
CA ILE A 143 -12.34 10.64 -14.59
C ILE A 143 -12.12 12.12 -14.24
N ALA A 144 -11.66 12.40 -13.01
CA ALA A 144 -11.44 13.78 -12.55
C ALA A 144 -10.03 13.98 -11.97
N GLU A 145 -9.44 15.14 -12.25
CA GLU A 145 -8.21 15.56 -11.60
C GLU A 145 -8.45 15.91 -10.12
N GLN A 146 -7.77 15.22 -9.20
CA GLN A 146 -7.80 15.51 -7.77
C GLN A 146 -6.57 16.34 -7.39
N PHE A 147 -6.58 17.57 -7.88
CA PHE A 147 -5.59 18.60 -7.61
C PHE A 147 -6.29 19.96 -7.47
N VAL A 148 -6.82 20.25 -6.27
CA VAL A 148 -7.50 21.52 -5.92
C VAL A 148 -8.58 21.98 -6.92
N GLN A 149 -9.39 21.04 -7.43
CA GLN A 149 -10.47 21.24 -8.42
C GLN A 149 -11.80 20.58 -7.98
N GLU A 150 -11.97 20.26 -6.70
CA GLU A 150 -12.98 19.33 -6.16
C GLU A 150 -14.44 19.63 -6.53
N SER A 151 -14.77 20.90 -6.84
CA SER A 151 -16.08 21.30 -7.40
C SER A 151 -16.46 20.55 -8.69
N PHE A 152 -15.49 20.05 -9.46
CA PHE A 152 -15.73 19.27 -10.67
C PHE A 152 -16.22 17.83 -10.42
N LEU A 153 -16.04 17.29 -9.20
CA LEU A 153 -16.62 15.99 -8.81
C LEU A 153 -18.16 15.98 -8.91
N MET A 154 -18.80 17.16 -8.89
CA MET A 154 -20.25 17.32 -9.02
C MET A 154 -20.80 16.78 -10.37
N PHE A 155 -19.96 16.64 -11.40
CA PHE A 155 -20.35 15.94 -12.63
C PHE A 155 -20.75 14.47 -12.39
N ALA A 156 -20.18 13.80 -11.39
CA ALA A 156 -20.55 12.43 -11.04
C ALA A 156 -21.97 12.34 -10.50
N HIS A 157 -22.38 13.33 -9.69
CA HIS A 157 -23.76 13.45 -9.22
C HIS A 157 -24.72 13.74 -10.38
N LYS A 158 -24.37 14.68 -11.27
CA LYS A 158 -25.19 15.05 -12.44
C LYS A 158 -25.44 13.87 -13.39
N TYR A 159 -24.43 13.07 -13.71
CA TYR A 159 -24.56 11.93 -14.63
C TYR A 159 -24.80 10.59 -13.93
N ARG A 160 -24.78 10.55 -12.59
CA ARG A 160 -24.99 9.36 -11.73
C ARG A 160 -23.99 8.23 -12.02
N VAL A 161 -22.74 8.61 -12.28
CA VAL A 161 -21.63 7.71 -12.64
C VAL A 161 -20.68 7.44 -11.47
N PRO A 162 -19.96 6.30 -11.45
CA PRO A 162 -18.79 6.11 -10.60
C PRO A 162 -17.69 7.13 -10.94
N ILE A 163 -16.74 7.27 -10.01
CA ILE A 163 -15.62 8.23 -10.10
C ILE A 163 -14.29 7.48 -10.00
N VAL A 164 -13.39 7.76 -10.93
CA VAL A 164 -11.94 7.58 -10.76
C VAL A 164 -11.31 8.97 -10.65
N THR A 165 -10.36 9.15 -9.74
CA THR A 165 -9.55 10.38 -9.70
C THR A 165 -8.10 10.13 -10.08
N ILE A 166 -7.42 11.17 -10.54
CA ILE A 166 -5.97 11.16 -10.80
C ILE A 166 -5.32 12.34 -10.08
N ASN A 167 -4.29 12.10 -9.26
CA ASN A 167 -3.45 13.15 -8.68
C ASN A 167 -2.03 13.10 -9.27
N THR A 168 -1.64 14.23 -9.88
CA THR A 168 -0.39 14.45 -10.60
C THR A 168 0.83 14.72 -9.71
N LEU A 169 0.65 15.03 -8.42
CA LEU A 169 1.73 15.38 -7.47
C LEU A 169 2.11 14.30 -6.44
N GLY A 170 1.41 13.16 -6.38
CA GLY A 170 1.65 12.12 -5.39
C GLY A 170 0.62 12.08 -4.24
N HIS A 171 0.93 11.39 -3.14
CA HIS A 171 0.00 11.24 -2.01
C HIS A 171 -0.13 12.51 -1.15
N ALA A 172 -1.34 12.80 -0.66
CA ALA A 172 -1.64 13.94 0.22
C ALA A 172 -2.75 13.61 1.24
N ASP A 173 -2.68 14.23 2.43
CA ASP A 173 -3.48 13.90 3.62
C ASP A 173 -5.01 13.92 3.44
N TYR A 174 -5.53 14.64 2.44
CA TYR A 174 -6.96 14.66 2.14
C TYR A 174 -7.40 13.46 1.29
N ILE A 175 -6.53 12.94 0.42
CA ILE A 175 -6.77 11.75 -0.41
C ILE A 175 -6.73 10.48 0.46
N ASP A 176 -5.78 10.42 1.41
CA ASP A 176 -5.74 9.36 2.43
C ASP A 176 -7.09 9.21 3.15
N ARG A 177 -7.64 10.34 3.61
CA ARG A 177 -8.93 10.40 4.31
C ARG A 177 -10.12 10.03 3.42
N ALA A 178 -10.05 10.29 2.11
CA ALA A 178 -11.06 9.86 1.15
C ALA A 178 -11.15 8.32 1.01
N PHE A 179 -10.12 7.58 1.43
CA PHE A 179 -10.11 6.11 1.51
C PHE A 179 -10.13 5.56 2.95
N GLY A 180 -10.28 6.43 3.96
CA GLY A 180 -10.36 6.05 5.37
C GLY A 180 -9.01 5.89 6.06
N LEU A 181 -7.90 6.26 5.42
CA LEU A 181 -6.58 6.25 6.01
C LEU A 181 -6.31 7.57 6.76
N ILE A 182 -5.74 7.48 7.96
CA ILE A 182 -5.13 8.64 8.64
C ILE A 182 -3.61 8.56 8.45
N THR A 183 -3.03 9.60 7.83
CA THR A 183 -1.58 9.71 7.60
C THR A 183 -0.81 9.65 8.93
N PRO A 184 0.20 8.78 9.07
CA PRO A 184 1.05 8.75 10.25
C PRO A 184 2.13 9.85 10.17
N TRP A 185 1.78 11.07 10.58
CA TRP A 185 2.66 12.25 10.63
C TRP A 185 3.92 12.09 11.50
N SER A 186 4.06 10.98 12.20
CA SER A 186 5.27 10.57 12.93
C SER A 186 6.43 10.16 12.00
N PHE A 187 6.16 9.70 10.78
CA PHE A 187 7.20 9.40 9.78
C PHE A 187 6.83 9.76 8.34
N VAL A 188 5.57 10.13 8.05
CA VAL A 188 5.18 10.68 6.75
C VAL A 188 5.18 12.21 6.85
N PRO A 189 6.12 12.91 6.17
CA PRO A 189 6.12 14.36 6.12
C PRO A 189 5.03 14.90 5.17
N HIS A 190 4.46 16.05 5.52
CA HIS A 190 3.56 16.81 4.66
C HIS A 190 4.26 17.18 3.35
N PHE A 191 3.58 17.01 2.22
CA PHE A 191 4.20 16.99 0.88
C PHE A 191 4.94 18.29 0.47
N MET A 192 4.60 19.44 1.05
CA MET A 192 5.31 20.71 0.84
C MET A 192 6.64 20.85 1.61
N LEU A 193 6.93 19.92 2.55
CA LEU A 193 8.12 19.97 3.41
C LEU A 193 9.36 19.34 2.76
N GLN A 194 10.51 19.81 3.21
CA GLN A 194 11.84 19.32 2.85
C GLN A 194 12.36 18.32 3.90
N TYR A 195 11.47 17.46 4.38
CA TYR A 195 11.76 16.39 5.35
C TYR A 195 11.65 15.03 4.66
N ASP A 196 12.27 14.00 5.24
CA ASP A 196 12.06 12.60 4.85
C ASP A 196 11.44 11.81 6.02
N ASP A 197 11.57 10.49 5.98
CA ASP A 197 11.07 9.55 6.98
C ASP A 197 11.93 9.48 8.27
N ARG A 198 12.93 10.36 8.43
CA ARG A 198 13.81 10.46 9.61
C ARG A 198 13.74 11.82 10.31
N MET A 199 12.54 12.26 10.70
CA MET A 199 12.31 13.54 11.40
C MET A 199 12.69 13.51 12.90
N SER A 200 13.41 14.53 13.36
CA SER A 200 13.63 14.83 14.79
C SER A 200 12.33 15.20 15.52
N ILE A 201 12.38 15.39 16.85
CA ILE A 201 11.21 15.83 17.63
C ILE A 201 10.67 17.20 17.17
N VAL A 202 11.55 18.12 16.76
CA VAL A 202 11.17 19.46 16.30
C VAL A 202 10.55 19.40 14.90
N GLU A 203 11.16 18.62 13.99
CA GLU A 203 10.63 18.41 12.64
C GLU A 203 9.28 17.67 12.67
N ARG A 204 9.11 16.65 13.52
CA ARG A 204 7.80 15.99 13.72
C ARG A 204 6.76 16.94 14.32
N ALA A 205 7.14 17.80 15.26
CA ALA A 205 6.23 18.81 15.80
C ALA A 205 5.80 19.82 14.73
N TYR A 206 6.73 20.32 13.92
CA TYR A 206 6.43 21.24 12.82
C TYR A 206 5.59 20.57 11.71
N ASN A 207 5.88 19.31 11.38
CA ASN A 207 5.11 18.49 10.45
C ASN A 207 3.64 18.36 10.91
N VAL A 208 3.42 17.95 12.16
CA VAL A 208 2.09 17.85 12.75
C VAL A 208 1.38 19.21 12.78
N PHE A 209 2.08 20.29 13.13
CA PHE A 209 1.49 21.63 13.12
C PHE A 209 1.04 22.06 11.72
N LEU A 210 1.86 21.84 10.69
CA LEU A 210 1.51 22.16 9.30
C LEU A 210 0.33 21.31 8.80
N SER A 211 0.35 19.99 8.97
CA SER A 211 -0.75 19.12 8.52
C SER A 211 -2.06 19.36 9.30
N VAL A 212 -2.00 19.80 10.57
CA VAL A 212 -3.19 20.23 11.31
C VAL A 212 -3.71 21.58 10.81
N TRP A 213 -2.82 22.53 10.53
CA TRP A 213 -3.19 23.82 9.92
C TRP A 213 -3.81 23.61 8.52
N ASP A 214 -3.24 22.73 7.70
CA ASP A 214 -3.76 22.38 6.38
C ASP A 214 -5.15 21.74 6.49
N ALA A 215 -5.28 20.70 7.31
CA ALA A 215 -6.56 20.04 7.57
C ALA A 215 -7.64 21.00 8.10
N TYR A 216 -7.26 21.98 8.93
CA TYR A 216 -8.15 23.03 9.42
C TYR A 216 -8.60 23.94 8.29
N ASN A 217 -7.65 24.56 7.57
CA ASN A 217 -8.00 25.51 6.53
C ASN A 217 -8.84 24.84 5.42
N ARG A 218 -8.58 23.56 5.11
CA ARG A 218 -9.26 22.84 4.02
C ARG A 218 -10.75 22.71 4.33
N LYS A 219 -11.05 22.37 5.59
CA LYS A 219 -12.41 22.16 6.09
C LYS A 219 -13.20 23.47 6.27
N PHE A 220 -12.53 24.55 6.67
CA PHE A 220 -13.21 25.78 7.09
C PHE A 220 -13.18 26.93 6.07
N TYR A 221 -12.35 26.85 5.02
CA TYR A 221 -12.29 27.84 3.94
C TYR A 221 -12.40 27.18 2.56
N TYR A 222 -11.49 26.28 2.20
CA TYR A 222 -11.39 25.72 0.84
C TYR A 222 -12.66 24.97 0.38
N LEU A 223 -13.07 23.94 1.12
CA LEU A 223 -14.26 23.15 0.78
C LEU A 223 -15.55 23.99 0.81
N PRO A 224 -15.77 24.93 1.76
CA PRO A 224 -16.84 25.91 1.69
C PRO A 224 -16.89 26.73 0.39
N GLU A 225 -15.77 27.29 -0.09
CA GLU A 225 -15.77 28.09 -1.32
C GLU A 225 -16.03 27.24 -2.57
N HIS A 226 -15.37 26.08 -2.73
CA HIS A 226 -15.70 25.17 -3.83
C HIS A 226 -17.14 24.62 -3.75
N THR A 227 -17.73 24.53 -2.55
CA THR A 227 -19.15 24.19 -2.36
C THR A 227 -20.08 25.34 -2.81
N LYS A 228 -19.71 26.62 -2.62
CA LYS A 228 -20.45 27.75 -3.21
C LYS A 228 -20.36 27.71 -4.73
N LEU A 229 -19.16 27.47 -5.27
CA LEU A 229 -18.92 27.37 -6.72
C LEU A 229 -19.75 26.24 -7.35
N ALA A 230 -19.73 25.04 -6.78
CA ALA A 230 -20.55 23.93 -7.23
C ALA A 230 -22.07 24.24 -7.15
N LYS A 231 -22.54 24.92 -6.10
CA LYS A 231 -23.93 25.38 -6.01
C LYS A 231 -24.30 26.41 -7.10
N ARG A 232 -23.40 27.35 -7.42
CA ARG A 232 -23.58 28.36 -8.47
C ARG A 232 -23.84 27.72 -9.84
N TYR A 233 -23.13 26.64 -10.17
CA TYR A 233 -23.18 26.02 -11.50
C TYR A 233 -24.10 24.80 -11.63
N PHE A 234 -24.34 24.03 -10.56
CA PHE A 234 -25.20 22.84 -10.62
C PHE A 234 -26.57 23.02 -9.94
N GLY A 235 -26.71 23.98 -9.01
CA GLY A 235 -27.90 24.10 -8.15
C GLY A 235 -29.20 24.44 -8.89
N ALA A 236 -29.14 25.30 -9.92
CA ALA A 236 -30.33 25.71 -10.68
C ALA A 236 -31.01 24.57 -11.44
N GLN A 237 -30.26 23.54 -11.85
CA GLN A 237 -30.79 22.36 -12.55
C GLN A 237 -31.32 21.26 -11.60
N HIS A 238 -31.01 21.34 -10.30
CA HIS A 238 -31.29 20.27 -9.33
C HIS A 238 -32.19 20.75 -8.18
N ALA A 239 -33.08 21.72 -8.40
CA ALA A 239 -33.89 22.32 -7.33
C ALA A 239 -34.78 21.34 -6.52
N ALA A 240 -35.03 20.14 -7.04
CA ALA A 240 -35.74 19.05 -6.35
C ALA A 240 -34.83 18.07 -5.59
N GLU A 241 -33.53 18.00 -5.89
CA GLU A 241 -32.57 17.09 -5.25
C GLU A 241 -31.49 17.88 -4.50
N LYS A 242 -31.34 17.63 -3.20
CA LYS A 242 -30.33 18.32 -2.37
C LYS A 242 -28.93 17.90 -2.81
N LEU A 243 -28.21 18.81 -3.49
CA LEU A 243 -26.82 18.59 -3.92
C LEU A 243 -25.96 17.98 -2.79
N PRO A 244 -25.12 16.97 -3.10
CA PRO A 244 -24.22 16.36 -2.13
C PRO A 244 -23.13 17.35 -1.69
N ARG A 245 -22.48 17.03 -0.56
CA ARG A 245 -21.24 17.71 -0.15
C ARG A 245 -20.08 17.21 -1.00
N LEU A 246 -19.08 18.07 -1.23
CA LEU A 246 -17.88 17.66 -1.97
C LEU A 246 -17.12 16.57 -1.21
N GLU A 247 -17.06 16.63 0.12
CA GLU A 247 -16.42 15.57 0.93
C GLU A 247 -17.11 14.20 0.78
N ASP A 248 -18.42 14.17 0.53
CA ASP A 248 -19.14 12.91 0.31
C ASP A 248 -18.90 12.37 -1.11
N LEU A 249 -18.61 13.24 -2.09
CA LEU A 249 -18.14 12.83 -3.41
C LEU A 249 -16.69 12.33 -3.38
N GLU A 250 -15.79 12.98 -2.62
CA GLU A 250 -14.42 12.50 -2.39
C GLU A 250 -14.41 11.08 -1.79
N ARG A 251 -15.27 10.83 -0.80
CA ARG A 251 -15.45 9.50 -0.19
C ARG A 251 -15.94 8.44 -1.18
N ASN A 252 -16.76 8.83 -2.15
CA ASN A 252 -17.32 7.96 -3.18
C ASN A 252 -16.38 7.71 -4.39
N VAL A 253 -15.19 8.32 -4.42
CA VAL A 253 -14.13 8.01 -5.41
C VAL A 253 -13.78 6.53 -5.34
N SER A 254 -14.06 5.74 -6.39
CA SER A 254 -13.87 4.28 -6.37
C SER A 254 -12.40 3.88 -6.38
N VAL A 255 -11.59 4.55 -7.20
CA VAL A 255 -10.13 4.40 -7.27
C VAL A 255 -9.49 5.78 -7.42
N VAL A 256 -8.36 6.01 -6.75
CA VAL A 256 -7.46 7.13 -7.05
C VAL A 256 -6.16 6.60 -7.66
N LEU A 257 -5.81 7.14 -8.82
CA LEU A 257 -4.52 6.92 -9.47
C LEU A 257 -3.57 8.05 -9.04
N VAL A 258 -2.39 7.70 -8.56
CA VAL A 258 -1.47 8.62 -7.88
C VAL A 258 -0.13 8.59 -8.58
N ASN A 259 0.41 9.76 -8.96
CA ASN A 259 1.75 9.88 -9.51
C ASN A 259 2.83 9.69 -8.41
N ASN A 260 3.04 8.45 -8.00
CA ASN A 260 3.92 8.10 -6.89
C ASN A 260 4.79 6.89 -7.23
N HIS A 261 6.05 6.92 -6.79
CA HIS A 261 6.98 5.78 -6.86
C HIS A 261 7.69 5.63 -5.52
N LEU A 262 8.14 4.43 -5.18
CA LEU A 262 8.94 4.12 -3.98
C LEU A 262 10.36 4.73 -3.97
N ILE A 263 10.71 5.50 -5.01
CA ILE A 263 11.97 6.24 -5.15
C ILE A 263 11.75 7.75 -4.92
N SER A 264 10.70 8.32 -5.50
CA SER A 264 10.30 9.74 -5.29
C SER A 264 9.55 9.98 -3.98
N SER A 265 9.09 8.91 -3.36
CA SER A 265 8.45 8.87 -2.04
C SER A 265 9.08 7.73 -1.22
N ARG A 266 9.10 7.87 0.10
CA ARG A 266 9.45 6.78 1.01
C ARG A 266 8.24 5.85 1.22
N PRO A 267 8.44 4.55 1.51
CA PRO A 267 7.34 3.64 1.78
C PRO A 267 6.42 4.15 2.88
N ARG A 268 5.14 4.28 2.52
CA ARG A 268 4.06 4.80 3.36
C ARG A 268 2.86 3.85 3.28
N PRO A 269 1.97 3.85 4.29
CA PRO A 269 0.71 3.13 4.18
C PRO A 269 -0.15 3.65 3.02
N ARG A 270 -0.91 2.75 2.40
CA ARG A 270 -1.97 3.03 1.42
C ARG A 270 -3.17 2.09 1.63
N ILE A 271 -4.31 2.39 1.01
CA ILE A 271 -5.47 1.48 0.89
C ILE A 271 -5.48 0.91 -0.52
N ASN A 272 -6.07 -0.28 -0.73
CA ASN A 272 -6.02 -1.00 -2.00
C ASN A 272 -6.61 -0.23 -3.21
N GLY A 273 -7.54 0.71 -2.98
CA GLY A 273 -8.06 1.60 -4.03
C GLY A 273 -7.18 2.82 -4.35
N MET A 274 -5.95 2.88 -3.82
CA MET A 274 -4.96 3.92 -4.08
C MET A 274 -3.79 3.30 -4.87
N ILE A 275 -3.69 3.64 -6.15
CA ILE A 275 -2.82 2.98 -7.12
C ILE A 275 -1.68 3.92 -7.51
N ASP A 276 -0.44 3.43 -7.44
CA ASP A 276 0.77 4.22 -7.70
C ASP A 276 1.19 4.04 -9.17
N ILE A 277 0.97 5.06 -10.01
CA ILE A 277 1.20 5.04 -11.48
C ILE A 277 2.28 6.03 -11.96
N ALA A 278 3.35 6.21 -11.18
CA ALA A 278 4.48 7.02 -11.62
C ALA A 278 5.11 6.49 -12.91
N GLY A 279 5.64 7.38 -13.74
CA GLY A 279 6.19 7.01 -15.05
C GLY A 279 5.14 6.80 -16.15
N VAL A 280 3.84 7.02 -15.91
CA VAL A 280 2.78 6.87 -16.92
C VAL A 280 2.93 7.78 -18.16
N HIS A 281 3.80 8.80 -18.13
CA HIS A 281 4.19 9.62 -19.29
C HIS A 281 5.48 9.16 -20.00
N ILE A 282 6.25 8.24 -19.42
CA ILE A 282 7.55 7.81 -19.92
C ILE A 282 7.34 6.72 -20.98
N ARG A 283 7.87 6.91 -22.18
CA ARG A 283 7.64 5.99 -23.31
C ARG A 283 8.92 5.62 -24.02
N LYS A 284 8.87 4.52 -24.77
CA LYS A 284 9.96 4.09 -25.66
C LYS A 284 10.36 5.26 -26.56
N ALA A 285 11.63 5.67 -26.48
CA ALA A 285 12.12 6.88 -27.12
C ALA A 285 11.88 6.88 -28.64
N LYS A 286 11.37 8.00 -29.16
CA LYS A 286 11.14 8.21 -30.60
C LYS A 286 12.40 8.76 -31.28
N ALA A 287 12.43 8.70 -32.61
CA ALA A 287 13.51 9.28 -33.39
C ALA A 287 13.52 10.81 -33.27
N LEU A 288 14.64 11.37 -32.82
CA LEU A 288 14.84 12.83 -32.73
C LEU A 288 14.90 13.47 -34.13
N SER A 289 14.53 14.75 -34.20
CA SER A 289 14.68 15.53 -35.44
C SER A 289 16.16 15.63 -35.86
N PRO A 290 16.48 15.76 -37.16
CA PRO A 290 17.87 15.82 -37.61
C PRO A 290 18.68 16.94 -36.93
N VAL A 291 18.06 18.09 -36.63
CA VAL A 291 18.71 19.20 -35.92
C VAL A 291 19.11 18.80 -34.50
N LEU A 292 18.19 18.20 -33.74
CA LEU A 292 18.48 17.72 -32.39
C LEU A 292 19.51 16.59 -32.43
N LYS A 293 19.30 15.58 -33.27
CA LYS A 293 20.20 14.43 -33.41
C LYS A 293 21.63 14.87 -33.70
N ASN A 294 21.84 15.68 -34.73
CA ASN A 294 23.17 16.13 -35.13
C ASN A 294 23.84 16.97 -34.03
N PHE A 295 23.08 17.83 -33.31
CA PHE A 295 23.61 18.61 -32.18
C PHE A 295 24.02 17.74 -30.99
N LEU A 296 23.26 16.66 -30.71
CA LEU A 296 23.59 15.71 -29.64
C LEU A 296 24.77 14.79 -30.00
N GLU A 297 24.92 14.39 -31.27
CA GLU A 297 25.99 13.51 -31.73
C GLU A 297 27.32 14.25 -31.98
N ALA A 298 27.28 15.54 -32.33
CA ALA A 298 28.49 16.37 -32.51
C ALA A 298 29.18 16.78 -31.19
N ALA A 299 28.53 16.59 -30.04
CA ALA A 299 29.03 17.02 -28.73
C ALA A 299 30.11 16.06 -28.18
N SER A 300 31.40 16.37 -28.40
CA SER A 300 32.50 15.46 -28.05
C SER A 300 32.65 15.17 -26.55
N GLY A 301 32.46 16.16 -25.68
CA GLY A 301 32.37 15.96 -24.22
C GLY A 301 30.97 15.55 -23.73
N GLY A 302 29.99 15.48 -24.62
CA GLY A 302 28.58 15.23 -24.31
C GLY A 302 27.75 16.48 -24.07
N VAL A 303 26.49 16.26 -23.71
CA VAL A 303 25.44 17.29 -23.68
C VAL A 303 24.90 17.49 -22.27
N ILE A 304 24.75 18.76 -21.90
CA ILE A 304 24.02 19.21 -20.72
C ILE A 304 22.67 19.73 -21.20
N TYR A 305 21.59 19.06 -20.78
CA TYR A 305 20.22 19.41 -21.14
C TYR A 305 19.61 20.30 -20.06
N ILE A 306 18.86 21.35 -20.43
CA ILE A 306 18.30 22.35 -19.50
C ILE A 306 16.80 22.57 -19.76
N ASN A 307 15.97 22.34 -18.74
CA ASN A 307 14.52 22.64 -18.80
C ASN A 307 13.91 23.01 -17.43
N PHE A 308 13.40 24.24 -17.33
CA PHE A 308 12.70 24.74 -16.15
C PHE A 308 11.16 24.53 -16.17
N GLY A 309 10.68 23.70 -17.11
CA GLY A 309 9.31 23.23 -17.16
C GLY A 309 8.45 24.02 -18.15
N THR A 310 7.14 24.02 -17.94
CA THR A 310 6.15 24.65 -18.83
C THR A 310 5.42 25.83 -18.20
N PHE A 311 5.40 25.90 -16.87
CA PHE A 311 4.79 27.01 -16.11
C PHE A 311 5.76 28.19 -16.01
N LEU A 312 6.95 27.95 -15.43
CA LEU A 312 8.01 28.94 -15.41
C LEU A 312 8.67 29.02 -16.80
N LYS A 313 8.72 30.24 -17.35
CA LYS A 313 9.40 30.54 -18.62
C LYS A 313 10.89 30.76 -18.34
N SER A 314 11.77 30.09 -19.08
CA SER A 314 13.21 30.41 -19.06
C SER A 314 13.46 31.86 -19.50
N SER A 315 12.70 32.36 -20.48
CA SER A 315 12.79 33.74 -20.97
C SER A 315 12.30 34.81 -19.97
N GLY A 316 11.70 34.41 -18.84
CA GLY A 316 11.38 35.30 -17.71
C GLY A 316 12.53 35.46 -16.71
N MET A 317 13.71 34.87 -16.97
CA MET A 317 14.89 34.97 -16.13
C MET A 317 15.47 36.40 -16.13
N PRO A 318 15.80 36.98 -14.96
CA PRO A 318 16.42 38.30 -14.88
C PRO A 318 17.76 38.38 -15.67
N PRO A 319 18.09 39.52 -16.31
CA PRO A 319 19.30 39.66 -17.13
C PRO A 319 20.61 39.33 -16.39
N GLU A 320 20.69 39.67 -15.10
CA GLU A 320 21.83 39.36 -14.25
C GLU A 320 22.00 37.85 -14.00
N THR A 321 20.89 37.11 -13.85
CA THR A 321 20.88 35.65 -13.72
C THR A 321 21.23 34.99 -15.05
N LEU A 322 20.71 35.53 -16.16
CA LEU A 322 21.01 35.03 -17.51
C LEU A 322 22.49 35.18 -17.87
N ALA A 323 23.14 36.28 -17.47
CA ALA A 323 24.57 36.49 -17.68
C ALA A 323 25.41 35.35 -17.05
N VAL A 324 25.09 34.97 -15.80
CA VAL A 324 25.75 33.85 -15.10
C VAL A 324 25.63 32.53 -15.87
N PHE A 325 24.47 32.25 -16.46
CA PHE A 325 24.27 31.04 -17.27
C PHE A 325 25.14 31.06 -18.54
N LEU A 326 25.13 32.18 -19.29
CA LEU A 326 25.92 32.30 -20.51
C LEU A 326 27.44 32.24 -20.25
N ASP A 327 27.91 32.79 -19.13
CA ASP A 327 29.33 32.74 -18.75
C ASP A 327 29.77 31.33 -18.34
N VAL A 328 28.92 30.57 -17.65
CA VAL A 328 29.17 29.15 -17.37
C VAL A 328 29.26 28.34 -18.67
N PHE A 329 28.35 28.59 -19.63
CA PHE A 329 28.38 27.90 -20.94
C PHE A 329 29.65 28.23 -21.75
N ARG A 330 30.15 29.48 -21.68
CA ARG A 330 31.44 29.90 -22.28
C ARG A 330 32.63 29.25 -21.57
N SER A 331 32.56 29.07 -20.25
CA SER A 331 33.63 28.46 -19.45
C SER A 331 33.77 26.94 -19.61
N LEU A 332 32.77 26.29 -20.21
CA LEU A 332 32.68 24.86 -20.42
C LEU A 332 32.52 24.48 -21.92
N PRO A 333 33.46 24.88 -22.80
CA PRO A 333 33.35 24.69 -24.25
C PRO A 333 33.42 23.22 -24.69
N GLN A 334 33.81 22.30 -23.81
CA GLN A 334 33.79 20.86 -24.05
C GLN A 334 32.38 20.24 -24.06
N TYR A 335 31.39 20.93 -23.48
CA TYR A 335 30.01 20.48 -23.44
C TYR A 335 29.12 21.31 -24.37
N ASN A 336 28.18 20.64 -25.04
CA ASN A 336 27.07 21.31 -25.70
C ASN A 336 25.90 21.48 -24.73
N PHE A 337 25.23 22.63 -24.78
CA PHE A 337 24.08 22.96 -23.94
C PHE A 337 22.80 22.99 -24.78
N LEU A 338 21.84 22.12 -24.46
CA LEU A 338 20.53 22.10 -25.11
C LEU A 338 19.49 22.70 -24.16
N TRP A 339 18.96 23.89 -24.47
CA TRP A 339 18.10 24.65 -23.55
C TRP A 339 16.70 24.89 -24.13
N LYS A 340 15.67 24.50 -23.36
CA LYS A 340 14.28 24.88 -23.61
C LYS A 340 14.08 26.37 -23.30
N TRP A 341 13.77 27.17 -24.32
CA TRP A 341 13.69 28.63 -24.26
C TRP A 341 12.57 29.17 -25.15
N GLU A 342 11.74 30.07 -24.61
CA GLU A 342 10.43 30.41 -25.19
C GLU A 342 10.48 31.53 -26.25
N SER A 343 11.57 32.31 -26.29
CA SER A 343 11.75 33.47 -27.18
C SER A 343 12.72 33.16 -28.33
N ASP A 344 12.74 33.99 -29.38
CA ASP A 344 13.45 33.63 -30.62
C ASP A 344 14.96 33.90 -30.61
N SER A 345 15.49 34.61 -29.61
CA SER A 345 16.94 34.83 -29.47
C SER A 345 17.36 35.13 -28.04
N ILE A 346 18.67 35.05 -27.80
CA ILE A 346 19.37 35.60 -26.63
C ILE A 346 20.58 36.38 -27.18
N PRO A 347 20.83 37.64 -26.75
CA PRO A 347 22.02 38.38 -27.17
C PRO A 347 23.31 37.65 -26.79
N ASN A 348 24.27 37.60 -27.71
CA ASN A 348 25.60 36.99 -27.51
C ASN A 348 25.58 35.51 -27.06
N LEU A 349 24.61 34.73 -27.56
CA LEU A 349 24.50 33.30 -27.33
C LEU A 349 25.81 32.56 -27.71
N PRO A 350 26.42 31.76 -26.81
CA PRO A 350 27.62 30.99 -27.11
C PRO A 350 27.38 29.89 -28.17
N PRO A 351 28.38 29.55 -29.00
CA PRO A 351 28.21 28.64 -30.15
C PRO A 351 27.96 27.18 -29.77
N ASN A 352 28.25 26.80 -28.52
CA ASN A 352 27.94 25.48 -27.96
C ASN A 352 26.52 25.36 -27.39
N VAL A 353 25.64 26.36 -27.60
CA VAL A 353 24.26 26.38 -27.07
C VAL A 353 23.23 26.28 -28.19
N LEU A 354 22.29 25.33 -28.09
CA LEU A 354 21.11 25.24 -28.94
C LEU A 354 19.85 25.57 -28.14
N LEU A 355 19.15 26.62 -28.56
CA LEU A 355 17.83 26.99 -28.04
C LEU A 355 16.73 26.29 -28.83
N GLN A 356 15.67 25.85 -28.16
CA GLN A 356 14.43 25.35 -28.78
C GLN A 356 13.19 25.73 -27.94
N ARG A 357 12.12 26.16 -28.61
CA ARG A 357 10.82 26.47 -27.96
C ARG A 357 10.14 25.23 -27.36
N TRP A 358 10.32 24.06 -27.99
CA TRP A 358 9.84 22.77 -27.52
C TRP A 358 10.90 21.68 -27.74
N ILE A 359 11.05 20.76 -26.79
CA ILE A 359 12.01 19.66 -26.83
C ILE A 359 11.30 18.38 -26.40
N PRO A 360 11.45 17.25 -27.12
CA PRO A 360 10.94 15.95 -26.69
C PRO A 360 11.80 15.41 -25.54
N GLN A 361 11.50 15.84 -24.31
CA GLN A 361 12.34 15.61 -23.12
C GLN A 361 12.70 14.14 -22.87
N ASN A 362 11.71 13.24 -22.86
CA ASN A 362 11.92 11.79 -22.79
C ASN A 362 12.95 11.27 -23.81
N ASP A 363 12.80 11.65 -25.08
CA ASP A 363 13.61 11.14 -26.19
C ASP A 363 15.04 11.71 -26.15
N VAL A 364 15.20 12.93 -25.65
CA VAL A 364 16.50 13.57 -25.40
C VAL A 364 17.21 12.93 -24.20
N LEU A 365 16.52 12.72 -23.07
CA LEU A 365 17.09 12.08 -21.89
C LEU A 365 17.52 10.64 -22.17
N ALA A 366 16.78 9.92 -23.01
CA ALA A 366 17.16 8.60 -23.50
C ALA A 366 18.50 8.58 -24.27
N HIS A 367 18.86 9.68 -24.94
CA HIS A 367 20.05 9.73 -25.79
C HIS A 367 21.35 9.52 -24.99
N TRP A 368 22.22 8.63 -25.47
CA TRP A 368 23.45 8.20 -24.80
C TRP A 368 24.46 9.33 -24.52
N ASN A 369 24.37 10.42 -25.29
CA ASN A 369 25.31 11.53 -25.16
C ASN A 369 24.85 12.65 -24.20
N VAL A 370 23.64 12.59 -23.65
CA VAL A 370 23.24 13.48 -22.54
C VAL A 370 23.90 12.99 -21.25
N LYS A 371 24.62 13.87 -20.55
CA LYS A 371 25.41 13.56 -19.35
C LYS A 371 24.81 14.14 -18.07
N LEU A 372 24.07 15.24 -18.17
CA LEU A 372 23.47 15.95 -17.06
C LEU A 372 22.13 16.57 -17.49
N PHE A 373 21.13 16.51 -16.60
CA PHE A 373 19.90 17.28 -16.73
C PHE A 373 19.87 18.42 -15.70
N VAL A 374 19.92 19.67 -16.15
CA VAL A 374 19.65 20.84 -15.31
C VAL A 374 18.14 21.07 -15.31
N SER A 375 17.51 20.87 -14.16
CA SER A 375 16.06 20.74 -14.03
C SER A 375 15.52 21.59 -12.90
N HIS A 376 14.32 22.15 -13.08
CA HIS A 376 13.57 22.78 -11.99
C HIS A 376 13.13 21.80 -10.88
N GLY A 377 13.31 20.49 -11.04
CA GLY A 377 12.94 19.50 -10.03
C GLY A 377 11.46 19.11 -9.98
N GLY A 378 10.66 19.51 -10.98
CA GLY A 378 9.29 19.02 -11.13
C GLY A 378 9.28 17.50 -11.31
N ILE A 379 8.28 16.82 -10.72
CA ILE A 379 8.27 15.37 -10.57
C ILE A 379 8.37 14.60 -11.91
N PHE A 380 7.73 15.09 -12.98
CA PHE A 380 7.73 14.44 -14.32
C PHE A 380 9.14 14.31 -14.92
N GLY A 381 9.89 15.41 -14.98
CA GLY A 381 11.26 15.42 -15.50
C GLY A 381 12.23 14.69 -14.58
N THR A 382 11.97 14.71 -13.28
CA THR A 382 12.76 13.94 -12.29
C THR A 382 12.59 12.44 -12.54
N GLN A 383 11.37 11.96 -12.78
CA GLN A 383 11.09 10.56 -13.13
C GLN A 383 11.69 10.16 -14.49
N GLU A 384 11.57 10.99 -15.53
CA GLU A 384 12.20 10.72 -16.84
C GLU A 384 13.73 10.57 -16.71
N SER A 385 14.37 11.44 -15.93
CA SER A 385 15.82 11.43 -15.72
C SER A 385 16.29 10.23 -14.91
N ILE A 386 15.54 9.82 -13.88
CA ILE A 386 15.79 8.58 -13.13
C ILE A 386 15.62 7.37 -14.06
N TYR A 387 14.51 7.30 -14.81
CA TYR A 387 14.25 6.20 -15.74
C TYR A 387 15.39 6.06 -16.76
N TRP A 388 15.82 7.15 -17.40
CA TRP A 388 16.90 7.13 -18.41
C TRP A 388 18.33 7.15 -17.82
N ALA A 389 18.50 7.00 -16.51
CA ALA A 389 19.78 7.00 -15.81
C ALA A 389 20.64 8.24 -16.12
N ARG A 390 20.06 9.42 -15.94
CA ARG A 390 20.71 10.74 -16.13
C ARG A 390 20.78 11.48 -14.79
N PRO A 391 21.98 11.82 -14.28
CA PRO A 391 22.15 12.67 -13.10
C PRO A 391 21.51 14.05 -13.28
N ILE A 392 21.17 14.70 -12.17
CA ILE A 392 20.35 15.92 -12.16
C ILE A 392 21.03 17.06 -11.39
N LEU A 393 21.06 18.26 -11.96
CA LEU A 393 21.36 19.50 -11.23
C LEU A 393 20.05 20.27 -11.01
N PHE A 394 19.61 20.35 -9.77
CA PHE A 394 18.31 20.91 -9.41
C PHE A 394 18.36 22.43 -9.24
N VAL A 395 17.38 23.11 -9.80
CA VAL A 395 17.17 24.56 -9.68
C VAL A 395 15.72 24.80 -9.20
N PRO A 396 15.39 24.52 -7.94
CA PRO A 396 13.99 24.56 -7.48
C PRO A 396 13.49 26.02 -7.35
N PHE A 397 12.23 26.26 -7.74
CA PHE A 397 11.60 27.58 -7.73
C PHE A 397 10.37 27.64 -6.81
N TYR A 398 9.49 26.63 -6.81
CA TYR A 398 8.27 26.62 -5.99
C TYR A 398 7.77 25.20 -5.69
N GLY A 399 6.67 25.07 -4.95
CA GLY A 399 5.92 23.81 -4.79
C GLY A 399 6.73 22.61 -4.25
N ASP A 400 6.53 21.46 -4.88
CA ASP A 400 7.14 20.15 -4.60
C ASP A 400 8.63 20.07 -4.96
N GLN A 401 9.08 20.89 -5.91
CA GLN A 401 10.41 20.88 -6.53
C GLN A 401 11.56 20.83 -5.51
N HIS A 402 11.44 21.63 -4.43
CA HIS A 402 12.40 21.67 -3.32
C HIS A 402 12.52 20.33 -2.59
N SER A 403 11.39 19.64 -2.36
CA SER A 403 11.34 18.33 -1.72
C SER A 403 11.93 17.26 -2.64
N ASN A 404 11.61 17.31 -3.93
CA ASN A 404 12.14 16.38 -4.95
C ASN A 404 13.67 16.51 -5.07
N ALA A 405 14.18 17.73 -5.18
CA ALA A 405 15.61 18.02 -5.24
C ALA A 405 16.37 17.42 -4.05
N LEU A 406 15.92 17.73 -2.82
CA LEU A 406 16.57 17.25 -1.60
C LEU A 406 16.52 15.71 -1.47
N LYS A 407 15.42 15.05 -1.85
CA LYS A 407 15.34 13.58 -1.87
C LYS A 407 16.37 12.97 -2.82
N CYS A 408 16.53 13.56 -4.00
CA CYS A 408 17.44 13.09 -5.04
C CYS A 408 18.91 13.35 -4.70
N GLU A 409 19.21 14.48 -4.05
CA GLU A 409 20.53 14.80 -3.49
C GLU A 409 20.88 13.84 -2.33
N ARG A 410 19.94 13.57 -1.41
CA ARG A 410 20.08 12.51 -0.37
C ARG A 410 20.21 11.09 -0.95
N ALA A 411 19.75 10.85 -2.18
CA ALA A 411 19.90 9.60 -2.90
C ALA A 411 21.17 9.54 -3.79
N GLY A 412 22.01 10.58 -3.75
CA GLY A 412 23.29 10.61 -4.46
C GLY A 412 23.19 10.75 -5.99
N ILE A 413 22.07 11.23 -6.53
CA ILE A 413 21.86 11.35 -8.00
C ILE A 413 21.93 12.78 -8.54
N GLY A 414 22.20 13.75 -7.67
CA GLY A 414 22.24 15.16 -8.05
C GLY A 414 22.67 16.10 -6.93
N LEU A 415 22.71 17.39 -7.23
CA LEU A 415 22.97 18.48 -6.29
C LEU A 415 21.97 19.63 -6.52
N THR A 416 21.79 20.50 -5.53
CA THR A 416 20.90 21.67 -5.63
C THR A 416 21.66 22.98 -5.85
N LEU A 417 21.15 23.81 -6.75
CA LEU A 417 21.60 25.16 -7.10
C LEU A 417 20.53 26.18 -6.68
N GLN A 418 20.91 27.18 -5.88
CA GLN A 418 19.97 28.19 -5.37
C GLN A 418 19.95 29.41 -6.31
N ILE A 419 18.90 29.53 -7.11
CA ILE A 419 18.85 30.50 -8.23
C ILE A 419 18.93 31.97 -7.80
N ILE A 420 18.34 32.30 -6.63
CA ILE A 420 18.27 33.66 -6.07
C ILE A 420 19.68 34.23 -5.78
N ASN A 421 20.66 33.36 -5.54
CA ASN A 421 22.03 33.69 -5.13
C ASN A 421 23.09 33.07 -6.06
N VAL A 422 22.72 32.71 -7.30
CA VAL A 422 23.58 31.91 -8.19
C VAL A 422 24.87 32.65 -8.58
N THR A 423 26.01 31.94 -8.54
CA THR A 423 27.29 32.42 -9.07
C THR A 423 27.79 31.48 -10.17
N ALA A 424 28.60 32.00 -11.08
CA ALA A 424 29.19 31.19 -12.15
C ALA A 424 30.11 30.09 -11.60
N GLU A 425 30.79 30.35 -10.48
CA GLU A 425 31.67 29.40 -9.80
C GLU A 425 30.90 28.22 -9.21
N ASP A 426 29.85 28.46 -8.40
CA ASP A 426 29.04 27.38 -7.78
C ASP A 426 28.29 26.57 -8.85
N PHE A 427 27.74 27.24 -9.86
CA PHE A 427 27.03 26.57 -10.96
C PHE A 427 27.99 25.69 -11.79
N ARG A 428 29.15 26.22 -12.19
CA ARG A 428 30.18 25.46 -12.91
C ARG A 428 30.68 24.27 -12.07
N ALA A 429 31.06 24.51 -10.81
CA ALA A 429 31.60 23.47 -9.94
C ALA A 429 30.62 22.32 -9.74
N LYS A 430 29.31 22.60 -9.61
CA LYS A 430 28.26 21.57 -9.52
C LYS A 430 28.08 20.78 -10.81
N ILE A 431 28.16 21.42 -11.99
CA ILE A 431 28.16 20.72 -13.28
C ILE A 431 29.36 19.77 -13.36
N GLU A 432 30.58 20.30 -13.17
CA GLU A 432 31.81 19.52 -13.29
C GLU A 432 31.83 18.36 -12.30
N ARG A 433 31.43 18.60 -11.04
CA ARG A 433 31.34 17.57 -10.01
C ARG A 433 30.38 16.43 -10.36
N ILE A 434 29.15 16.72 -10.79
CA ILE A 434 28.16 15.67 -11.10
C ILE A 434 28.58 14.84 -12.31
N VAL A 435 29.21 15.46 -13.32
CA VAL A 435 29.64 14.76 -14.54
C VAL A 435 30.95 13.98 -14.34
N GLN A 436 31.82 14.40 -13.41
CA GLN A 436 33.12 13.76 -13.18
C GLN A 436 33.11 12.71 -12.05
N GLU A 437 32.34 12.87 -10.98
CA GLU A 437 32.26 11.87 -9.89
C GLU A 437 31.39 10.67 -10.31
N PRO A 438 31.95 9.45 -10.50
CA PRO A 438 31.17 8.31 -11.03
C PRO A 438 30.03 7.85 -10.12
N ALA A 439 30.07 8.22 -8.84
CA ALA A 439 29.06 7.91 -7.84
C ALA A 439 27.66 8.41 -8.22
N PHE A 440 27.54 9.58 -8.88
CA PHE A 440 26.24 10.09 -9.33
C PHE A 440 25.64 9.22 -10.43
N GLN A 441 26.46 8.84 -11.43
CA GLN A 441 26.01 7.97 -12.52
C GLN A 441 25.70 6.56 -12.01
N GLN A 442 26.50 6.01 -11.09
CA GLN A 442 26.25 4.70 -10.47
C GLN A 442 24.93 4.71 -9.68
N SER A 443 24.71 5.72 -8.82
CA SER A 443 23.50 5.84 -8.01
C SER A 443 22.24 5.98 -8.87
N VAL A 444 22.26 6.82 -9.91
CA VAL A 444 21.09 6.99 -10.80
C VAL A 444 20.86 5.77 -11.69
N THR A 445 21.90 4.99 -12.00
CA THR A 445 21.75 3.71 -12.72
C THR A 445 21.10 2.65 -11.82
N GLN A 446 21.45 2.59 -10.53
CA GLN A 446 20.77 1.73 -9.57
C GLN A 446 19.30 2.12 -9.38
N LEU A 447 19.00 3.42 -9.25
CA LEU A 447 17.62 3.89 -9.17
C LEU A 447 16.84 3.68 -10.49
N SER A 448 17.48 3.78 -11.66
CA SER A 448 16.88 3.43 -12.96
C SER A 448 16.43 1.97 -13.00
N ALA A 449 17.25 1.04 -12.50
CA ALA A 449 16.90 -0.37 -12.40
C ALA A 449 15.68 -0.59 -11.48
N ILE A 450 15.69 0.00 -10.27
CA ILE A 450 14.58 -0.11 -9.32
C ILE A 450 13.31 0.61 -9.82
N PHE A 451 13.41 1.65 -10.65
CA PHE A 451 12.27 2.32 -11.27
C PHE A 451 11.65 1.51 -12.42
N ARG A 452 12.41 0.60 -13.02
CA ARG A 452 11.99 -0.20 -14.18
C ARG A 452 11.52 -1.61 -13.82
N ASP A 453 11.93 -2.14 -12.68
CA ASP A 453 11.53 -3.45 -12.16
C ASP A 453 10.16 -3.35 -11.45
N ASN A 454 9.10 -3.23 -12.26
CA ASN A 454 7.69 -3.26 -11.84
C ASN A 454 7.00 -4.47 -12.52
N PRO A 455 5.96 -5.07 -11.91
CA PRO A 455 5.28 -6.25 -12.46
C PRO A 455 4.41 -5.93 -13.69
N THR A 456 4.01 -4.66 -13.89
CA THR A 456 3.25 -4.18 -15.07
C THR A 456 3.71 -2.79 -15.50
N ASP A 457 3.30 -2.34 -16.69
CA ASP A 457 3.50 -0.96 -17.14
C ASP A 457 2.49 -0.03 -16.43
N PRO A 458 2.91 1.15 -15.92
CA PRO A 458 2.02 2.09 -15.21
C PRO A 458 0.81 2.58 -16.02
N LEU A 459 0.85 2.54 -17.35
CA LEU A 459 -0.30 2.85 -18.22
C LEU A 459 -1.28 1.68 -18.30
N GLU A 460 -0.78 0.46 -18.41
CA GLU A 460 -1.61 -0.76 -18.38
C GLU A 460 -2.31 -0.89 -17.03
N GLU A 461 -1.62 -0.63 -15.92
CA GLU A 461 -2.23 -0.60 -14.59
C GLU A 461 -3.28 0.53 -14.46
N ALA A 462 -2.98 1.74 -14.93
CA ALA A 462 -3.93 2.85 -14.95
C ALA A 462 -5.21 2.51 -15.74
N ALA A 463 -5.06 1.95 -16.94
CA ALA A 463 -6.18 1.53 -17.79
C ALA A 463 -6.97 0.37 -17.15
N PHE A 464 -6.29 -0.65 -16.63
CA PHE A 464 -6.92 -1.77 -15.93
C PHE A 464 -7.81 -1.31 -14.79
N TRP A 465 -7.35 -0.40 -13.92
CA TRP A 465 -8.15 0.07 -12.79
C TRP A 465 -9.29 1.01 -13.19
N ILE A 466 -9.11 1.79 -14.26
CA ILE A 466 -10.19 2.57 -14.88
C ILE A 466 -11.29 1.63 -15.41
N GLU A 467 -10.90 0.59 -16.14
CA GLU A 467 -11.83 -0.44 -16.62
C GLU A 467 -12.46 -1.23 -15.48
N TYR A 468 -11.72 -1.58 -14.42
CA TYR A 468 -12.21 -2.33 -13.26
C TYR A 468 -13.41 -1.63 -12.61
N VAL A 469 -13.31 -0.30 -12.44
CA VAL A 469 -14.42 0.53 -11.93
C VAL A 469 -15.62 0.51 -12.89
N MET A 470 -15.42 0.43 -14.21
CA MET A 470 -16.52 0.28 -15.18
C MET A 470 -17.12 -1.13 -15.16
N ARG A 471 -16.30 -2.19 -15.19
CA ARG A 471 -16.69 -3.62 -15.13
C ARG A 471 -17.53 -3.92 -13.89
N HIS A 472 -17.17 -3.34 -12.75
CA HIS A 472 -17.87 -3.57 -11.48
C HIS A 472 -18.92 -2.50 -11.11
N ARG A 473 -19.03 -1.41 -11.88
CA ARG A 473 -19.92 -0.24 -11.64
C ARG A 473 -19.64 0.48 -10.32
N GLY A 474 -18.37 0.81 -10.11
CA GLY A 474 -17.81 1.26 -8.82
C GLY A 474 -16.97 0.17 -8.16
N ALA A 475 -16.22 0.54 -7.12
CA ALA A 475 -15.34 -0.36 -6.37
C ALA A 475 -15.51 -0.22 -4.85
N ALA A 476 -16.76 -0.28 -4.37
CA ALA A 476 -17.09 -0.08 -2.95
C ALA A 476 -16.37 -1.08 -2.02
N HIS A 477 -16.09 -2.30 -2.49
CA HIS A 477 -15.31 -3.31 -1.78
C HIS A 477 -13.81 -2.98 -1.61
N LEU A 478 -13.33 -1.85 -2.15
CA LEU A 478 -11.98 -1.32 -1.90
C LEU A 478 -11.96 -0.19 -0.84
N LYS A 479 -13.12 0.20 -0.30
CA LYS A 479 -13.26 1.23 0.74
C LYS A 479 -13.28 0.63 2.14
N SER A 480 -12.53 1.24 3.05
CA SER A 480 -12.54 0.87 4.48
C SER A 480 -13.74 1.48 5.21
N ALA A 481 -14.33 0.78 6.17
CA ALA A 481 -15.30 1.34 7.12
C ALA A 481 -14.81 2.65 7.79
N ALA A 482 -13.50 2.84 7.92
CA ALA A 482 -12.87 4.04 8.45
C ALA A 482 -13.21 5.35 7.69
N VAL A 483 -13.65 5.27 6.42
CA VAL A 483 -14.09 6.42 5.60
C VAL A 483 -15.17 7.28 6.30
N HIS A 484 -16.02 6.62 7.09
CA HIS A 484 -17.12 7.25 7.82
C HIS A 484 -16.82 7.47 9.31
N MET A 485 -15.69 6.95 9.82
CA MET A 485 -15.34 6.97 11.23
C MET A 485 -14.76 8.34 11.66
N PRO A 486 -15.20 8.92 12.79
CA PRO A 486 -14.55 10.08 13.40
C PRO A 486 -13.11 9.77 13.83
N TRP A 487 -12.20 10.73 13.62
CA TRP A 487 -10.75 10.59 13.90
C TRP A 487 -10.43 10.11 15.33
N TYR A 488 -11.22 10.51 16.33
CA TYR A 488 -11.03 10.09 17.73
C TYR A 488 -11.42 8.63 17.98
N GLN A 489 -12.33 8.05 17.18
CA GLN A 489 -12.66 6.61 17.21
C GLN A 489 -11.62 5.79 16.45
N TYR A 490 -11.11 6.30 15.33
CA TYR A 490 -10.01 5.67 14.59
C TYR A 490 -8.76 5.53 15.47
N LEU A 491 -8.40 6.58 16.21
CA LEU A 491 -7.28 6.61 17.16
C LEU A 491 -7.61 6.00 18.54
N LEU A 492 -8.78 5.38 18.72
CA LEU A 492 -9.21 4.73 19.97
C LEU A 492 -9.22 5.65 21.21
N LEU A 493 -9.27 6.98 21.02
CA LEU A 493 -9.21 7.95 22.12
C LEU A 493 -10.47 7.88 23.01
N ASP A 494 -11.60 7.47 22.44
CA ASP A 494 -12.82 7.14 23.17
C ASP A 494 -12.57 5.98 24.15
N ILE A 495 -12.00 4.86 23.66
CA ILE A 495 -11.70 3.67 24.47
C ILE A 495 -10.59 3.95 25.50
N LEU A 496 -9.52 4.63 25.09
CA LEU A 496 -8.42 5.04 25.97
C LEU A 496 -8.90 5.96 27.10
N SER A 497 -9.83 6.90 26.83
CA SER A 497 -10.39 7.76 27.88
C SER A 497 -11.16 6.96 28.94
N GLN A 498 -11.92 5.94 28.54
CA GLN A 498 -12.63 5.06 29.46
C GLN A 498 -11.68 4.10 30.19
N THR A 499 -10.66 3.56 29.52
CA THR A 499 -9.65 2.71 30.15
C THR A 499 -8.84 3.49 31.18
N LEU A 500 -8.49 4.75 30.90
CA LEU A 500 -7.85 5.65 31.86
C LEU A 500 -8.80 6.04 33.01
N LEU A 501 -10.10 6.20 32.76
CA LEU A 501 -11.10 6.45 33.81
C LEU A 501 -11.26 5.24 34.74
N VAL A 502 -11.44 4.03 34.19
CA VAL A 502 -11.51 2.77 34.96
C VAL A 502 -10.19 2.53 35.69
N GLY A 503 -9.05 2.76 35.04
CA GLY A 503 -7.72 2.70 35.66
C GLY A 503 -7.55 3.73 36.79
N PHE A 504 -8.07 4.95 36.63
CA PHE A 504 -8.05 5.98 37.68
C PHE A 504 -8.97 5.60 38.86
N VAL A 505 -10.16 5.07 38.61
CA VAL A 505 -11.08 4.57 39.65
C VAL A 505 -10.45 3.37 40.37
N ALA A 506 -9.83 2.44 39.64
CA ALA A 506 -9.09 1.31 40.21
C ALA A 506 -7.87 1.78 41.03
N LEU A 507 -7.10 2.76 40.55
CA LEU A 507 -5.98 3.37 41.29
C LEU A 507 -6.45 4.22 42.48
N TRP A 508 -7.65 4.80 42.43
CA TRP A 508 -8.28 5.49 43.56
C TRP A 508 -8.79 4.50 44.62
N MET A 509 -9.37 3.36 44.20
CA MET A 509 -9.72 2.23 45.05
C MET A 509 -8.47 1.61 45.69
N ILE A 510 -7.43 1.33 44.89
CA ILE A 510 -6.12 0.87 45.38
C ILE A 510 -5.50 1.91 46.30
N ARG A 511 -5.60 3.22 46.00
CA ARG A 511 -5.13 4.29 46.91
C ARG A 511 -5.95 4.37 48.20
N LYS A 512 -7.25 4.03 48.19
CA LYS A 512 -8.07 3.88 49.40
C LYS A 512 -7.65 2.64 50.21
N ILE A 513 -7.39 1.51 49.55
CA ILE A 513 -6.93 0.26 50.17
C ILE A 513 -5.52 0.45 50.75
N VAL A 514 -4.56 0.92 49.96
CA VAL A 514 -3.19 1.24 50.40
C VAL A 514 -3.19 2.31 51.48
N ARG A 515 -4.05 3.34 51.44
CA ARG A 515 -4.20 4.29 52.56
C ARG A 515 -4.77 3.64 53.83
N LYS A 516 -5.45 2.49 53.72
CA LYS A 516 -5.87 1.64 54.85
C LYS A 516 -4.78 0.64 55.28
N SER A 517 -3.74 0.42 54.46
CA SER A 517 -2.56 -0.41 54.76
C SER A 517 -1.33 0.39 55.19
N TRP A 518 -1.30 1.70 54.96
CA TRP A 518 -0.12 2.58 55.16
C TRP A 518 0.14 2.97 56.64
N GLU A 519 -0.48 2.29 57.60
CA GLU A 519 -0.01 2.34 59.00
C GLU A 519 1.17 1.39 59.24
N LEU A 520 1.51 0.53 58.28
CA LEU A 520 2.64 -0.40 58.37
C LEU A 520 3.78 -0.06 57.39
N ILE A 521 4.97 0.15 57.99
CA ILE A 521 6.32 0.13 57.39
C ILE A 521 6.75 1.41 56.62
N LYS A 522 7.90 1.96 57.03
CA LYS A 522 8.69 2.99 56.30
C LYS A 522 9.93 2.36 55.65
N PRO A 523 10.46 2.95 54.55
CA PRO A 523 11.51 2.33 53.72
C PRO A 523 12.95 2.80 54.04
N ASN A 524 13.94 2.16 53.42
CA ASN A 524 15.31 2.67 53.29
C ASN A 524 15.81 2.63 51.81
N ARG A 525 16.91 3.31 51.47
CA ARG A 525 17.26 3.79 50.09
C ARG A 525 18.72 3.53 49.64
N ARG A 526 19.02 3.97 48.38
CA ARG A 526 20.30 4.11 47.59
C ARG A 526 20.40 3.04 46.47
N HIS A 527 20.90 3.25 45.25
CA HIS A 527 21.20 4.39 44.32
C HIS A 527 21.06 3.81 42.86
N PHE A 528 20.85 4.48 41.70
CA PHE A 528 21.48 5.64 41.00
C PHE A 528 22.96 5.42 40.55
N ARG A 529 23.45 5.71 39.32
CA ARG A 529 22.85 6.06 37.99
C ARG A 529 23.98 6.24 36.92
N THR A 530 23.75 5.91 35.62
CA THR A 530 24.44 6.49 34.39
C THR A 530 25.97 6.24 34.19
N LEU A 531 26.66 6.43 33.03
CA LEU A 531 26.35 6.83 31.62
C LEU A 531 27.41 6.28 30.59
N SER A 532 26.95 5.99 29.36
CA SER A 532 27.50 5.68 28.00
C SER A 532 28.95 6.05 27.50
N TYR A 533 29.20 5.75 26.18
CA TYR A 533 30.23 6.25 25.19
C TYR A 533 31.46 5.33 24.87
N ILE A 534 32.02 5.15 23.62
CA ILE A 534 31.51 5.29 22.21
C ILE A 534 32.47 4.67 21.09
N ILE A 535 31.91 4.15 19.98
CA ILE A 535 32.35 3.99 18.53
C ILE A 535 33.77 3.49 18.05
N GLY A 536 33.78 2.58 17.03
CA GLY A 536 34.61 2.68 15.78
C GLY A 536 35.30 1.38 15.25
N CYS A 537 35.57 1.13 13.95
CA CYS A 537 35.05 1.66 12.66
C CYS A 537 35.61 0.94 11.37
N VAL A 538 34.75 0.62 10.35
CA VAL A 538 35.05 0.58 8.86
C VAL A 538 35.99 -0.59 8.36
N PHE A 539 36.11 -1.11 7.10
CA PHE A 539 35.82 -0.75 5.67
C PHE A 539 35.71 -1.97 4.67
N ALA A 540 35.24 -1.73 3.41
CA ALA A 540 35.70 -2.27 2.08
C ALA A 540 35.52 -3.77 1.64
N PHE A 541 35.30 -4.20 0.37
CA PHE A 541 34.99 -3.53 -0.95
C PHE A 541 34.43 -4.50 -2.06
N THR A 542 33.60 -4.02 -3.02
CA THR A 542 33.32 -4.54 -4.42
C THR A 542 32.71 -5.96 -4.66
N ALA A 543 32.03 -6.33 -5.77
CA ALA A 543 31.52 -5.65 -7.01
C ALA A 543 30.27 -6.40 -7.61
N LEU A 544 29.74 -5.98 -8.77
CA LEU A 544 28.45 -6.43 -9.38
C LEU A 544 28.56 -6.91 -10.86
N CYS A 545 27.73 -7.89 -11.25
CA CYS A 545 27.03 -8.02 -12.55
C CYS A 545 25.99 -9.15 -12.48
N PRO A 546 24.72 -8.95 -12.90
CA PRO A 546 23.71 -10.03 -12.92
C PRO A 546 23.67 -10.76 -14.27
N TYR A 547 23.61 -12.09 -14.22
CA TYR A 547 23.10 -12.91 -15.33
C TYR A 547 21.63 -13.31 -15.05
N ALA A 548 21.00 -14.03 -15.97
CA ALA A 548 19.71 -14.68 -15.69
C ALA A 548 19.94 -15.89 -14.76
N GLU A 549 19.84 -15.67 -13.45
CA GLU A 549 20.27 -16.62 -12.42
C GLU A 549 19.15 -17.60 -12.03
N CYS A 550 19.38 -18.89 -12.32
CA CYS A 550 18.67 -20.00 -11.67
C CYS A 550 19.16 -20.13 -10.21
N GLY A 551 18.78 -19.17 -9.37
CA GLY A 551 19.29 -19.08 -8.00
C GLY A 551 18.86 -20.22 -7.08
N LYS A 552 19.61 -20.38 -5.99
CA LYS A 552 19.43 -21.38 -4.94
C LYS A 552 18.53 -20.87 -3.83
N ILE A 553 17.56 -21.69 -3.43
CA ILE A 553 16.48 -21.30 -2.53
C ILE A 553 16.40 -22.30 -1.37
N LEU A 554 16.46 -21.80 -0.13
CA LEU A 554 16.13 -22.57 1.05
C LEU A 554 14.66 -22.31 1.43
N PHE A 555 13.85 -23.36 1.47
CA PHE A 555 12.42 -23.31 1.71
C PHE A 555 12.09 -23.96 3.06
N LEU A 556 11.52 -23.20 3.99
CA LEU A 556 11.28 -23.62 5.37
C LEU A 556 9.77 -23.80 5.61
N VAL A 557 9.34 -25.05 5.76
CA VAL A 557 7.94 -25.45 6.01
C VAL A 557 7.84 -26.42 7.21
N PRO A 558 8.18 -25.96 8.43
CA PRO A 558 8.28 -26.83 9.60
C PRO A 558 6.92 -27.19 10.21
N PHE A 559 5.80 -26.67 9.69
CA PHE A 559 4.48 -26.93 10.26
C PHE A 559 3.87 -28.24 9.74
N PRO A 560 3.53 -29.22 10.62
CA PRO A 560 3.18 -30.60 10.23
C PRO A 560 1.73 -30.77 9.75
N ALA A 561 1.10 -29.72 9.19
CA ALA A 561 -0.29 -29.77 8.74
C ALA A 561 -0.39 -29.98 7.21
N PRO A 562 -1.04 -31.06 6.74
CA PRO A 562 -1.13 -31.35 5.30
C PRO A 562 -1.78 -30.24 4.47
N SER A 563 -2.69 -29.45 5.06
CA SER A 563 -3.32 -28.30 4.40
C SER A 563 -2.31 -27.19 4.06
N HIS A 564 -1.32 -26.95 4.91
CA HIS A 564 -0.31 -25.92 4.70
C HIS A 564 0.65 -26.35 3.57
N TRP A 565 1.16 -27.58 3.66
CA TRP A 565 1.98 -28.17 2.60
C TRP A 565 1.26 -28.20 1.25
N LEU A 566 -0.01 -28.59 1.20
CA LEU A 566 -0.78 -28.62 -0.06
C LEU A 566 -0.90 -27.24 -0.74
N TRP A 567 -0.81 -26.12 -0.01
CA TRP A 567 -0.73 -24.79 -0.61
C TRP A 567 0.71 -24.44 -1.02
N ILE A 568 1.69 -24.77 -0.17
CA ILE A 568 3.10 -24.40 -0.34
C ILE A 568 3.81 -25.23 -1.44
N GLU A 569 3.43 -26.50 -1.63
CA GLU A 569 3.90 -27.40 -2.69
C GLU A 569 3.74 -26.77 -4.09
N HIS A 570 2.76 -25.88 -4.29
CA HIS A 570 2.59 -25.14 -5.55
C HIS A 570 3.65 -24.07 -5.79
N PHE A 571 4.17 -23.42 -4.75
CA PHE A 571 5.26 -22.42 -4.88
C PHE A 571 6.58 -23.13 -5.19
N VAL A 572 6.87 -24.22 -4.47
CA VAL A 572 8.03 -25.09 -4.75
C VAL A 572 8.01 -25.56 -6.22
N LYS A 573 6.87 -26.08 -6.71
CA LYS A 573 6.74 -26.53 -8.10
C LYS A 573 6.87 -25.42 -9.14
N GLU A 574 6.42 -24.21 -8.85
CA GLU A 574 6.58 -23.05 -9.74
C GLU A 574 8.04 -22.57 -9.79
N LEU A 575 8.77 -22.59 -8.66
CA LEU A 575 10.20 -22.27 -8.62
C LEU A 575 11.03 -23.31 -9.39
N LEU A 576 10.75 -24.60 -9.18
CA LEU A 576 11.41 -25.69 -9.90
C LEU A 576 11.14 -25.64 -11.41
N SER A 577 9.92 -25.26 -11.84
CA SER A 577 9.59 -25.13 -13.27
C SER A 577 10.25 -23.90 -13.93
N ARG A 578 10.63 -22.89 -13.14
CA ARG A 578 11.47 -21.74 -13.55
C ARG A 578 12.97 -22.06 -13.56
N GLY A 579 13.36 -23.26 -13.12
CA GLY A 579 14.73 -23.76 -13.16
C GLY A 579 15.55 -23.53 -11.89
N HIS A 580 14.97 -22.95 -10.83
CA HIS A 580 15.64 -22.76 -9.54
C HIS A 580 16.06 -24.08 -8.90
N GLU A 581 17.08 -24.02 -8.05
CA GLU A 581 17.45 -25.09 -7.12
C GLU A 581 16.76 -24.83 -5.78
N VAL A 582 16.01 -25.80 -5.26
CA VAL A 582 15.22 -25.64 -4.03
C VAL A 582 15.57 -26.75 -3.03
N THR A 583 16.17 -26.37 -1.91
CA THR A 583 16.31 -27.23 -0.72
C THR A 583 15.15 -26.93 0.21
N ALA A 584 14.37 -27.93 0.61
CA ALA A 584 13.19 -27.76 1.45
C ALA A 584 13.29 -28.52 2.77
N ILE A 585 13.07 -27.82 3.90
CA ILE A 585 12.79 -28.45 5.19
C ILE A 585 11.27 -28.61 5.32
N SER A 586 10.78 -29.85 5.34
CA SER A 586 9.34 -30.16 5.31
C SER A 586 8.96 -31.35 6.20
N ASN A 587 7.66 -31.52 6.47
CA ASN A 587 7.09 -32.70 7.12
C ASN A 587 6.52 -33.72 6.11
N PHE A 588 6.72 -33.51 4.80
CA PHE A 588 6.00 -34.22 3.73
C PHE A 588 6.90 -34.44 2.51
N PRO A 589 7.24 -35.70 2.16
CA PRO A 589 8.06 -35.98 0.98
C PRO A 589 7.34 -35.65 -0.33
N ALA A 590 8.11 -35.28 -1.35
CA ALA A 590 7.58 -35.04 -2.68
C ALA A 590 7.07 -36.32 -3.34
N LYS A 591 5.96 -36.18 -4.08
CA LYS A 591 5.29 -37.28 -4.79
C LYS A 591 6.02 -37.70 -6.07
N GLU A 592 6.87 -36.83 -6.59
CA GLU A 592 7.61 -36.97 -7.85
C GLU A 592 9.04 -36.43 -7.61
N PRO A 593 10.10 -37.21 -7.88
CA PRO A 593 11.47 -36.76 -7.68
C PRO A 593 11.88 -35.74 -8.76
N HIS A 594 12.61 -34.70 -8.37
CA HIS A 594 13.06 -33.65 -9.28
C HIS A 594 14.55 -33.32 -9.07
N ARG A 595 15.33 -33.22 -10.15
CA ARG A 595 16.80 -33.11 -10.09
C ARG A 595 17.34 -31.81 -9.44
N ASN A 596 16.54 -30.75 -9.39
CA ASN A 596 16.89 -29.47 -8.75
C ASN A 596 16.25 -29.34 -7.35
N TYR A 597 15.85 -30.44 -6.71
CA TYR A 597 15.07 -30.42 -5.47
C TYR A 597 15.65 -31.37 -4.41
N THR A 598 15.88 -30.84 -3.21
CA THR A 598 16.51 -31.55 -2.08
C THR A 598 15.59 -31.49 -0.87
N GLU A 599 15.32 -32.62 -0.21
CA GLU A 599 14.43 -32.69 0.95
C GLU A 599 15.18 -32.97 2.26
N ILE A 600 14.95 -32.12 3.25
CA ILE A 600 15.34 -32.33 4.65
C ILE A 600 14.06 -32.63 5.44
N LEU A 601 13.74 -33.91 5.58
CA LEU A 601 12.45 -34.35 6.14
C LEU A 601 12.46 -34.35 7.66
N ILE A 602 11.48 -33.68 8.26
CA ILE A 602 11.10 -33.82 9.68
C ILE A 602 10.28 -35.12 9.78
N ASP A 603 10.99 -36.24 9.87
CA ASP A 603 10.43 -37.59 10.02
C ASP A 603 10.83 -38.19 11.39
N PRO A 604 9.89 -38.82 12.13
CA PRO A 604 8.45 -38.78 11.91
C PRO A 604 7.88 -37.36 12.10
N PRO A 605 6.74 -37.01 11.48
CA PRO A 605 6.10 -35.72 11.66
C PRO A 605 5.41 -35.62 13.04
N TYR A 606 5.33 -34.41 13.59
CA TYR A 606 4.71 -34.16 14.91
C TYR A 606 3.19 -34.43 14.89
N ASP A 607 2.75 -35.39 15.71
CA ASP A 607 1.35 -35.81 15.83
C ASP A 607 0.49 -34.77 16.58
N ILE A 608 -0.01 -33.76 15.86
CA ILE A 608 -0.97 -32.79 16.42
C ILE A 608 -2.20 -33.50 17.04
N PRO A 609 -2.87 -34.47 16.39
CA PRO A 609 -3.99 -35.20 16.98
C PRO A 609 -3.72 -35.85 18.35
N TYR A 610 -2.52 -36.37 18.60
CA TYR A 610 -2.14 -36.95 19.90
C TYR A 610 -2.08 -35.90 21.02
N TYR A 611 -1.52 -34.71 20.74
CA TYR A 611 -1.41 -33.62 21.72
C TYR A 611 -2.66 -32.72 21.80
N PHE A 612 -3.51 -32.73 20.77
CA PHE A 612 -4.72 -31.92 20.63
C PHE A 612 -5.86 -32.77 20.04
N PRO A 613 -6.55 -33.58 20.88
CA PRO A 613 -7.49 -34.60 20.41
C PRO A 613 -8.67 -34.05 19.61
N VAL A 614 -9.03 -34.72 18.51
CA VAL A 614 -10.18 -34.35 17.66
C VAL A 614 -11.51 -34.44 18.43
N SER A 615 -11.59 -35.28 19.48
CA SER A 615 -12.71 -35.29 20.43
C SER A 615 -12.92 -33.94 21.12
N ASP A 616 -11.84 -33.23 21.47
CA ASP A 616 -11.92 -31.97 22.22
C ASP A 616 -12.40 -30.81 21.33
N ILE A 617 -12.22 -30.95 20.01
CA ILE A 617 -12.78 -30.09 18.98
C ILE A 617 -14.29 -30.36 18.83
N TYR A 618 -14.71 -31.62 18.70
CA TYR A 618 -16.14 -31.97 18.65
C TYR A 618 -16.88 -31.57 19.96
N ASP A 619 -16.25 -31.79 21.12
CA ASP A 619 -16.73 -31.37 22.45
C ASP A 619 -16.67 -29.85 22.68
N SER A 620 -16.22 -29.06 21.68
CA SER A 620 -16.24 -27.58 21.72
C SER A 620 -15.39 -26.96 22.85
N LYS A 621 -14.32 -27.63 23.31
CA LYS A 621 -13.47 -27.18 24.45
C LYS A 621 -12.63 -25.93 24.13
N TYR A 622 -12.54 -25.55 22.86
CA TYR A 622 -11.85 -24.36 22.37
C TYR A 622 -12.76 -23.16 22.10
N ASN A 623 -14.00 -23.15 22.61
CA ASN A 623 -15.01 -22.09 22.37
C ASN A 623 -14.72 -20.70 22.97
N SER A 624 -13.50 -20.38 23.41
CA SER A 624 -13.14 -19.02 23.83
C SER A 624 -11.98 -18.46 22.98
N ASP A 625 -12.06 -17.18 22.65
CA ASP A 625 -11.08 -16.48 21.81
C ASP A 625 -9.67 -16.54 22.42
N LEU A 626 -9.58 -16.46 23.76
CA LEU A 626 -8.33 -16.63 24.50
C LEU A 626 -7.81 -18.06 24.43
N ASN A 627 -8.65 -19.09 24.54
CA ASN A 627 -8.20 -20.48 24.40
C ASN A 627 -7.66 -20.75 22.99
N ASN A 628 -8.30 -20.21 21.95
CA ASN A 628 -7.79 -20.29 20.57
C ASN A 628 -6.46 -19.56 20.40
N LEU A 629 -6.28 -18.39 21.03
CA LEU A 629 -5.02 -17.65 21.00
C LEU A 629 -3.88 -18.40 21.73
N PHE A 630 -4.14 -18.93 22.92
CA PHE A 630 -3.19 -19.78 23.64
C PHE A 630 -2.87 -21.08 22.91
N LEU A 631 -3.83 -21.66 22.16
CA LEU A 631 -3.62 -22.84 21.33
C LEU A 631 -2.57 -22.57 20.24
N TYR A 632 -2.70 -21.47 19.48
CA TYR A 632 -1.72 -21.12 18.43
C TYR A 632 -0.30 -20.97 18.98
N TRP A 633 -0.12 -20.25 20.11
CA TRP A 633 1.21 -20.14 20.73
C TRP A 633 1.76 -21.48 21.21
N ARG A 634 0.93 -22.32 21.85
CA ARG A 634 1.38 -23.63 22.35
C ARG A 634 1.78 -24.57 21.22
N VAL A 635 0.96 -24.66 20.17
CA VAL A 635 1.22 -25.45 18.96
C VAL A 635 2.46 -24.95 18.22
N GLY A 636 2.59 -23.63 18.08
CA GLY A 636 3.77 -23.01 17.46
C GLY A 636 5.07 -23.38 18.19
N LEU A 637 5.11 -23.21 19.52
CA LEU A 637 6.30 -23.57 20.30
C LEU A 637 6.62 -25.06 20.27
N SER A 638 5.63 -25.95 20.44
CA SER A 638 5.90 -27.39 20.45
C SER A 638 6.32 -27.93 19.08
N THR A 639 5.72 -27.45 17.99
CA THR A 639 6.15 -27.82 16.63
C THR A 639 7.50 -27.19 16.24
N THR A 640 7.80 -25.96 16.68
CA THR A 640 9.12 -25.34 16.46
C THR A 640 10.22 -26.14 17.17
N GLN A 641 10.01 -26.48 18.44
CA GLN A 641 10.97 -27.25 19.23
C GLN A 641 11.20 -28.63 18.57
N TYR A 642 10.13 -29.36 18.27
CA TYR A 642 10.22 -30.67 17.64
C TYR A 642 10.93 -30.66 16.27
N ALA A 643 10.63 -29.65 15.44
CA ALA A 643 11.25 -29.51 14.13
C ALA A 643 12.75 -29.15 14.21
N LEU A 644 13.17 -28.40 15.23
CA LEU A 644 14.59 -28.10 15.47
C LEU A 644 15.33 -29.25 16.17
N GLU A 645 14.66 -30.03 17.01
CA GLU A 645 15.22 -31.21 17.68
C GLU A 645 15.36 -32.44 16.75
N ASN A 646 14.77 -32.42 15.56
CA ASN A 646 14.84 -33.53 14.59
C ASN A 646 16.27 -33.73 14.04
N GLU A 647 16.72 -35.00 13.95
CA GLU A 647 18.08 -35.36 13.57
C GLU A 647 18.49 -34.85 12.18
N ASN A 648 17.60 -34.93 11.18
CA ASN A 648 17.88 -34.44 9.82
C ASN A 648 18.06 -32.91 9.79
N VAL A 649 17.30 -32.18 10.63
CA VAL A 649 17.35 -30.72 10.72
C VAL A 649 18.58 -30.27 11.52
N GLN A 650 18.94 -30.96 12.61
CA GLN A 650 20.22 -30.72 13.29
C GLN A 650 21.41 -31.02 12.37
N GLN A 651 21.38 -32.13 11.62
CA GLN A 651 22.44 -32.45 10.66
C GLN A 651 22.59 -31.36 9.59
N PHE A 652 21.49 -30.87 9.02
CA PHE A 652 21.52 -29.76 8.06
C PHE A 652 22.05 -28.47 8.69
N ILE A 653 21.62 -28.12 9.91
CA ILE A 653 22.13 -26.96 10.66
C ILE A 653 23.64 -27.05 10.90
N GLU A 654 24.17 -28.22 11.26
CA GLU A 654 25.59 -28.43 11.58
C GLU A 654 26.49 -28.59 10.35
N GLN A 655 26.00 -29.17 9.25
CA GLN A 655 26.86 -29.65 8.14
C GLN A 655 26.72 -28.87 6.82
N ASP A 656 25.63 -28.13 6.59
CA ASP A 656 25.45 -27.37 5.34
C ASP A 656 25.98 -25.94 5.45
N ASP A 657 26.79 -25.53 4.46
CA ASP A 657 27.36 -24.20 4.28
C ASP A 657 26.95 -23.55 2.93
N THR A 658 25.84 -24.00 2.34
CA THR A 658 25.38 -23.54 1.02
C THR A 658 25.07 -22.04 1.00
N ASP A 659 25.67 -21.32 0.05
CA ASP A 659 25.29 -19.93 -0.27
C ASP A 659 23.94 -19.94 -1.00
N PHE A 660 22.91 -19.36 -0.36
CA PHE A 660 21.53 -19.31 -0.84
C PHE A 660 21.17 -17.87 -1.27
N ASP A 661 20.59 -17.72 -2.47
CA ASP A 661 20.22 -16.40 -3.01
C ASP A 661 18.99 -15.79 -2.30
N VAL A 662 18.10 -16.64 -1.78
CA VAL A 662 16.94 -16.25 -0.97
C VAL A 662 16.47 -17.40 -0.08
N ILE A 663 15.93 -17.06 1.09
CA ILE A 663 15.19 -17.98 1.96
C ILE A 663 13.70 -17.67 1.87
N ILE A 664 12.87 -18.70 1.80
CA ILE A 664 11.41 -18.60 1.85
C ILE A 664 10.92 -19.35 3.09
N SER A 665 10.32 -18.67 4.06
CA SER A 665 9.81 -19.30 5.29
C SER A 665 8.30 -19.16 5.43
N GLU A 666 7.60 -20.21 5.84
CA GLU A 666 6.25 -20.03 6.37
C GLU A 666 6.28 -19.16 7.65
N GLN A 667 5.30 -18.26 7.78
CA GLN A 667 4.99 -17.51 8.99
C GLN A 667 3.70 -18.04 9.60
N PHE A 668 3.86 -19.13 10.37
CA PHE A 668 2.80 -19.73 11.18
C PHE A 668 3.35 -20.10 12.56
N TYR A 669 3.66 -19.09 13.40
CA TYR A 669 4.11 -19.29 14.78
C TYR A 669 5.35 -20.21 14.94
N GLN A 670 6.33 -20.08 14.04
CA GLN A 670 7.58 -20.85 14.03
C GLN A 670 8.84 -19.97 13.83
N GLU A 671 8.83 -18.76 14.38
CA GLU A 671 9.77 -17.67 14.04
C GLU A 671 11.24 -17.93 14.41
N ALA A 672 11.56 -18.97 15.19
CA ALA A 672 12.94 -19.41 15.37
C ALA A 672 13.60 -19.85 14.04
N PHE A 673 12.82 -20.32 13.06
CA PHE A 673 13.31 -20.65 11.72
C PHE A 673 13.80 -19.43 10.92
N LEU A 674 13.47 -18.20 11.33
CA LEU A 674 14.09 -17.00 10.73
C LEU A 674 15.61 -16.95 10.97
N MET A 675 16.15 -17.71 11.94
CA MET A 675 17.59 -17.79 12.23
C MET A 675 18.41 -18.35 11.05
N PHE A 676 17.80 -19.15 10.16
CA PHE A 676 18.47 -19.60 8.93
C PHE A 676 18.90 -18.41 8.04
N ALA A 677 18.19 -17.28 8.05
CA ALA A 677 18.60 -16.06 7.34
C ALA A 677 19.80 -15.35 7.97
N HIS A 678 20.13 -15.66 9.22
CA HIS A 678 21.39 -15.25 9.85
C HIS A 678 22.53 -16.17 9.43
N LYS A 679 22.37 -17.49 9.62
CA LYS A 679 23.36 -18.54 9.26
C LYS A 679 23.85 -18.38 7.81
N TYR A 680 22.93 -18.36 6.86
CA TYR A 680 23.25 -18.24 5.43
C TYR A 680 23.40 -16.80 4.94
N ARG A 681 23.16 -15.79 5.79
CA ARG A 681 23.25 -14.34 5.48
C ARG A 681 22.38 -13.87 4.30
N ALA A 682 21.48 -14.74 3.85
CA ALA A 682 20.62 -14.57 2.69
C ALA A 682 19.39 -13.68 2.99
N PRO A 683 18.86 -12.95 2.00
CA PRO A 683 17.60 -12.22 2.16
C PRO A 683 16.43 -13.18 2.34
N ILE A 684 15.43 -12.82 3.14
CA ILE A 684 14.29 -13.68 3.45
C ILE A 684 12.95 -13.09 2.99
N VAL A 685 12.17 -13.92 2.32
CA VAL A 685 10.75 -13.75 2.00
C VAL A 685 9.93 -14.66 2.93
N THR A 686 8.73 -14.23 3.32
CA THR A 686 7.85 -15.09 4.13
C THR A 686 6.49 -15.32 3.49
N LEU A 687 5.89 -16.49 3.79
CA LEU A 687 4.56 -16.90 3.33
C LEU A 687 3.60 -16.96 4.52
N CYS A 688 2.51 -16.20 4.50
CA CYS A 688 1.53 -16.21 5.60
C CYS A 688 0.21 -16.88 5.17
N THR A 689 0.01 -18.13 5.62
CA THR A 689 -1.09 -19.03 5.24
C THR A 689 -2.48 -18.61 5.73
N LEU A 690 -2.59 -17.95 6.90
CA LEU A 690 -3.88 -17.48 7.46
C LEU A 690 -4.30 -16.08 6.99
N GLY A 691 -3.47 -15.40 6.20
CA GLY A 691 -3.65 -13.99 5.85
C GLY A 691 -3.12 -13.03 6.92
N HIS A 692 -3.49 -11.75 6.81
CA HIS A 692 -2.92 -10.66 7.62
C HIS A 692 -3.17 -10.79 9.13
N ALA A 693 -2.14 -10.52 9.95
CA ALA A 693 -2.20 -10.47 11.41
C ALA A 693 -1.36 -9.31 11.98
N ASN A 694 -1.58 -8.93 13.24
CA ASN A 694 -0.97 -7.74 13.85
C ASN A 694 0.57 -7.76 13.88
N HIS A 695 1.20 -8.93 14.07
CA HIS A 695 2.65 -9.06 14.00
C HIS A 695 3.22 -9.04 12.56
N ILE A 696 2.41 -9.46 11.56
CA ILE A 696 2.77 -9.42 10.14
C ILE A 696 2.85 -7.97 9.65
N ASP A 697 1.86 -7.14 9.98
CA ASP A 697 1.89 -5.69 9.73
C ASP A 697 3.15 -5.04 10.36
N GLN A 698 3.43 -5.37 11.63
CA GLN A 698 4.54 -4.78 12.39
C GLN A 698 5.92 -5.14 11.84
N ALA A 699 6.11 -6.33 11.26
CA ALA A 699 7.35 -6.72 10.59
C ALA A 699 7.70 -5.83 9.37
N MET A 700 6.69 -5.22 8.74
CA MET A 700 6.83 -4.25 7.64
C MET A 700 6.66 -2.79 8.07
N GLY A 701 6.48 -2.54 9.37
CA GLY A 701 6.37 -1.19 9.94
C GLY A 701 5.01 -0.54 9.73
N LEU A 702 3.97 -1.36 9.67
CA LEU A 702 2.57 -0.93 9.72
C LEU A 702 2.02 -1.24 11.12
N VAL A 703 1.13 -0.38 11.63
CA VAL A 703 0.37 -0.66 12.85
C VAL A 703 -1.09 -0.93 12.46
N THR A 704 -1.57 -2.14 12.73
CA THR A 704 -2.95 -2.53 12.45
C THR A 704 -3.93 -1.64 13.22
N PRO A 705 -4.89 -0.97 12.57
CA PRO A 705 -5.85 -0.12 13.25
C PRO A 705 -6.99 -0.96 13.86
N TRP A 706 -6.82 -1.39 15.11
CA TRP A 706 -7.80 -2.20 15.86
C TRP A 706 -9.17 -1.50 16.10
N SER A 707 -9.32 -0.25 15.64
CA SER A 707 -10.58 0.50 15.62
C SER A 707 -11.58 0.00 14.59
N PHE A 708 -11.12 -0.62 13.50
CA PHE A 708 -11.96 -1.23 12.45
C PHE A 708 -11.37 -2.52 11.86
N VAL A 709 -10.11 -2.89 12.14
CA VAL A 709 -9.57 -4.20 11.76
C VAL A 709 -9.77 -5.19 12.90
N PRO A 710 -10.63 -6.22 12.75
CA PRO A 710 -10.83 -7.23 13.78
C PRO A 710 -9.61 -8.15 13.92
N HIS A 711 -9.35 -8.61 15.15
CA HIS A 711 -8.27 -9.52 15.48
C HIS A 711 -8.50 -10.89 14.80
N PRO A 712 -7.47 -11.57 14.26
CA PRO A 712 -7.67 -12.76 13.42
C PRO A 712 -8.48 -13.92 14.01
N VAL A 713 -8.56 -14.02 15.34
CA VAL A 713 -9.31 -15.08 16.06
C VAL A 713 -10.79 -14.74 16.30
N LEU A 714 -11.20 -13.47 16.11
CA LEU A 714 -12.54 -12.99 16.46
C LEU A 714 -13.53 -13.10 15.30
N LEU A 715 -14.79 -13.38 15.64
CA LEU A 715 -15.91 -13.45 14.70
C LEU A 715 -16.58 -12.09 14.51
N LEU A 716 -15.77 -11.08 14.18
CA LEU A 716 -16.18 -9.68 13.99
C LEU A 716 -15.93 -9.22 12.55
N SER A 717 -16.70 -8.22 12.10
CA SER A 717 -16.51 -7.56 10.80
C SER A 717 -15.64 -6.29 10.94
N ASP A 718 -15.45 -5.51 9.88
CA ASP A 718 -14.84 -4.18 9.97
C ASP A 718 -15.83 -3.06 10.36
N ASP A 719 -17.13 -3.32 10.26
CA ASP A 719 -18.15 -2.62 11.04
C ASP A 719 -18.25 -3.28 12.42
N MET A 720 -18.07 -2.48 13.48
CA MET A 720 -18.03 -2.92 14.88
C MET A 720 -18.68 -1.88 15.80
N THR A 721 -19.60 -2.33 16.64
CA THR A 721 -20.15 -1.53 17.74
C THR A 721 -19.07 -1.11 18.73
N PHE A 722 -19.38 -0.13 19.60
CA PHE A 722 -18.45 0.29 20.65
C PHE A 722 -18.00 -0.87 21.57
N SER A 723 -18.91 -1.79 21.90
CA SER A 723 -18.63 -3.01 22.65
C SER A 723 -17.65 -3.94 21.94
N GLU A 724 -17.83 -4.14 20.63
CA GLU A 724 -16.97 -5.01 19.82
C GLU A 724 -15.59 -4.37 19.59
N ARG A 725 -15.52 -3.05 19.35
CA ARG A 725 -14.26 -2.29 19.31
C ARG A 725 -13.48 -2.40 20.62
N CYS A 726 -14.16 -2.33 21.77
CA CYS A 726 -13.55 -2.54 23.09
C CYS A 726 -13.02 -3.98 23.26
N TYR A 727 -13.79 -5.00 22.88
CA TYR A 727 -13.35 -6.39 22.98
C TYR A 727 -12.19 -6.70 22.03
N ASN A 728 -12.26 -6.20 20.79
CA ASN A 728 -11.21 -6.30 19.79
C ASN A 728 -9.90 -5.67 20.27
N PHE A 729 -9.98 -4.48 20.88
CA PHE A 729 -8.83 -3.83 21.51
C PHE A 729 -8.22 -4.68 22.64
N LEU A 730 -9.04 -5.23 23.53
CA LEU A 730 -8.57 -6.06 24.66
C LEU A 730 -7.86 -7.34 24.18
N ILE A 731 -8.44 -8.04 23.20
CA ILE A 731 -7.86 -9.27 22.64
C ILE A 731 -6.59 -8.99 21.83
N SER A 732 -6.58 -7.92 21.01
CA SER A 732 -5.37 -7.52 20.25
C SER A 732 -4.24 -7.04 21.16
N LEU A 733 -4.58 -6.35 22.26
CA LEU A 733 -3.60 -5.96 23.28
C LEU A 733 -3.07 -7.17 24.04
N ALA A 734 -3.92 -8.17 24.34
CA ALA A 734 -3.51 -9.43 24.96
C ALA A 734 -2.56 -10.22 24.04
N ASP A 735 -2.85 -10.32 22.74
CA ASP A 735 -1.92 -10.90 21.76
C ASP A 735 -0.57 -10.18 21.79
N LEU A 736 -0.57 -8.85 21.59
CA LEU A 736 0.65 -8.07 21.52
C LEU A 736 1.50 -8.19 22.80
N VAL A 737 0.88 -8.12 23.98
CA VAL A 737 1.59 -8.17 25.27
C VAL A 737 2.14 -9.57 25.54
N ILE A 738 1.34 -10.63 25.36
CA ILE A 738 1.79 -12.00 25.63
C ILE A 738 2.80 -12.44 24.55
N ARG A 739 2.63 -12.03 23.29
CA ARG A 739 3.58 -12.32 22.21
C ARG A 739 4.96 -11.73 22.51
N GLN A 740 5.02 -10.48 22.98
CA GLN A 740 6.29 -9.80 23.29
C GLN A 740 6.92 -10.26 24.63
N LEU A 741 6.12 -10.52 25.68
CA LEU A 741 6.64 -10.83 27.02
C LEU A 741 6.84 -12.32 27.33
N TYR A 742 6.14 -13.21 26.62
CA TYR A 742 6.25 -14.66 26.80
C TYR A 742 6.73 -15.35 25.53
N TYR A 743 5.97 -15.26 24.44
CA TYR A 743 6.16 -16.13 23.28
C TYR A 743 7.49 -15.90 22.53
N ILE A 744 7.80 -14.65 22.15
CA ILE A 744 9.07 -14.32 21.48
C ILE A 744 10.29 -14.67 22.38
N PRO A 745 10.28 -14.43 23.71
CA PRO A 745 11.29 -14.97 24.63
C PRO A 745 11.42 -16.51 24.69
N GLN A 746 10.40 -17.29 24.28
CA GLN A 746 10.56 -18.74 24.07
C GLN A 746 11.23 -19.01 22.72
N GLN A 747 10.78 -18.37 21.63
CA GLN A 747 11.38 -18.55 20.29
C GLN A 747 12.87 -18.16 20.24
N ASN A 748 13.27 -17.09 20.94
CA ASN A 748 14.69 -16.74 21.10
C ASN A 748 15.49 -17.84 21.82
N ARG A 749 14.91 -18.52 22.83
CA ARG A 749 15.59 -19.61 23.54
C ARG A 749 15.70 -20.88 22.71
N LEU A 750 14.71 -21.20 21.88
CA LEU A 750 14.80 -22.30 20.92
C LEU A 750 15.92 -22.01 19.89
N ALA A 751 15.91 -20.84 19.26
CA ALA A 751 16.97 -20.45 18.34
C ALA A 751 18.36 -20.48 19.01
N GLN A 752 18.50 -19.95 20.23
CA GLN A 752 19.76 -19.98 20.98
C GLN A 752 20.22 -21.41 21.31
N ALA A 753 19.31 -22.33 21.64
CA ALA A 753 19.66 -23.71 21.98
C ALA A 753 20.29 -24.47 20.80
N HIS A 754 19.81 -24.23 19.57
CA HIS A 754 20.24 -24.97 18.38
C HIS A 754 21.33 -24.26 17.55
N PHE A 755 21.33 -22.92 17.47
CA PHE A 755 22.26 -22.17 16.59
C PHE A 755 23.47 -21.56 17.32
N ALA A 756 23.43 -21.33 18.64
CA ALA A 756 24.50 -20.60 19.35
C ALA A 756 25.85 -21.33 19.38
N ARG A 757 25.87 -22.65 19.15
CA ARG A 757 27.09 -23.46 19.04
C ARG A 757 27.88 -23.20 17.76
N ILE A 758 27.22 -22.65 16.73
CA ILE A 758 27.73 -22.50 15.37
C ILE A 758 28.00 -21.01 15.09
N GLU A 759 26.99 -20.16 15.28
CA GLU A 759 27.10 -18.70 15.05
C GLU A 759 27.84 -17.95 16.18
N GLY A 760 27.95 -18.57 17.36
CA GLY A 760 28.46 -17.93 18.57
C GLY A 760 27.40 -17.10 19.30
N PRO A 761 27.25 -17.22 20.63
CA PRO A 761 26.11 -16.67 21.38
C PRO A 761 26.04 -15.13 21.42
N GLU A 762 27.14 -14.42 21.12
CA GLU A 762 27.21 -12.95 21.13
C GLU A 762 26.84 -12.32 19.78
N LEU A 763 26.84 -13.09 18.69
CA LEU A 763 26.55 -12.59 17.33
C LEU A 763 25.08 -12.77 16.92
N MET A 764 24.35 -13.64 17.64
CA MET A 764 22.97 -13.98 17.30
C MET A 764 22.01 -12.78 17.40
N PRO A 765 21.27 -12.44 16.33
CA PRO A 765 20.21 -11.44 16.40
C PRO A 765 19.01 -11.97 17.20
N SER A 766 18.21 -11.08 17.77
CA SER A 766 16.92 -11.52 18.33
C SER A 766 15.95 -11.89 17.21
N ILE A 767 15.01 -12.79 17.49
CA ILE A 767 13.92 -13.12 16.55
C ILE A 767 13.17 -11.86 16.10
N ARG A 768 13.04 -10.86 16.98
CA ARG A 768 12.42 -9.57 16.67
C ARG A 768 13.26 -8.69 15.72
N ASP A 769 14.56 -8.91 15.62
CA ASP A 769 15.41 -8.23 14.64
C ASP A 769 15.39 -8.96 13.29
N LEU A 770 15.21 -10.28 13.31
CA LEU A 770 14.96 -11.09 12.11
C LEU A 770 13.57 -10.81 11.49
N GLU A 771 12.53 -10.56 12.30
CA GLU A 771 11.25 -10.02 11.80
C GLU A 771 11.45 -8.70 11.01
N LYS A 772 12.43 -7.88 11.40
CA LYS A 772 12.75 -6.62 10.70
C LYS A 772 13.56 -6.85 9.41
N SER A 773 14.29 -7.95 9.27
CA SER A 773 15.09 -8.25 8.06
C SER A 773 14.29 -8.89 6.92
N ILE A 774 13.04 -9.33 7.16
CA ILE A 774 12.14 -9.83 6.12
C ILE A 774 11.96 -8.79 5.01
N SER A 775 12.19 -9.16 3.75
CA SER A 775 12.16 -8.23 2.62
C SER A 775 10.76 -8.07 2.01
N VAL A 776 10.02 -9.17 1.88
CA VAL A 776 8.63 -9.22 1.38
C VAL A 776 7.87 -10.28 2.16
N ILE A 777 6.58 -10.04 2.42
CA ILE A 777 5.64 -11.03 2.94
C ILE A 777 4.57 -11.29 1.87
N LEU A 778 4.46 -12.53 1.42
CA LEU A 778 3.38 -13.01 0.56
C LEU A 778 2.23 -13.51 1.45
N VAL A 779 1.10 -12.82 1.40
CA VAL A 779 -0.03 -12.98 2.33
C VAL A 779 -1.21 -13.65 1.63
N ASN A 780 -1.74 -14.72 2.21
CA ASN A 780 -2.92 -15.43 1.69
C ASN A 780 -4.22 -14.66 1.95
N SER A 781 -4.44 -13.56 1.21
CA SER A 781 -5.61 -12.69 1.30
C SER A 781 -6.02 -12.18 -0.08
N HIS A 782 -7.31 -11.89 -0.30
CA HIS A 782 -7.84 -11.36 -1.56
C HIS A 782 -8.72 -10.11 -1.35
N LEU A 783 -8.71 -9.19 -2.31
CA LEU A 783 -9.47 -7.91 -2.27
C LEU A 783 -11.00 -8.10 -2.19
N SER A 784 -11.51 -9.27 -2.58
CA SER A 784 -12.94 -9.61 -2.58
C SER A 784 -13.40 -10.45 -1.38
N THR A 785 -12.48 -10.85 -0.50
CA THR A 785 -12.77 -11.75 0.65
C THR A 785 -12.20 -11.25 1.99
N SER A 786 -11.51 -10.11 1.98
CA SER A 786 -10.89 -9.47 3.14
C SER A 786 -11.30 -8.00 3.19
N PRO A 787 -11.73 -7.47 4.36
CA PRO A 787 -12.13 -6.08 4.47
C PRO A 787 -10.95 -5.13 4.18
N PRO A 788 -11.18 -3.97 3.53
CA PRO A 788 -10.11 -3.04 3.19
C PRO A 788 -9.40 -2.47 4.42
N ARG A 789 -8.10 -2.75 4.47
CA ARG A 789 -7.16 -2.38 5.52
C ARG A 789 -5.99 -1.58 4.94
N PRO A 790 -5.24 -0.82 5.75
CA PRO A 790 -3.95 -0.30 5.34
C PRO A 790 -3.00 -1.41 4.88
N THR A 791 -2.19 -1.13 3.88
CA THR A 791 -1.14 -2.00 3.34
C THR A 791 0.08 -1.17 2.88
N ILE A 792 1.13 -1.84 2.43
CA ILE A 792 2.41 -1.28 1.98
C ILE A 792 3.00 -2.22 0.88
N PRO A 793 3.80 -1.75 -0.09
CA PRO A 793 4.26 -2.60 -1.21
C PRO A 793 4.90 -3.94 -0.82
N GLY A 794 5.60 -4.04 0.31
CA GLY A 794 6.16 -5.31 0.81
C GLY A 794 5.16 -6.30 1.44
N LEU A 795 3.86 -5.99 1.49
CA LEU A 795 2.77 -6.90 1.89
C LEU A 795 1.94 -7.27 0.65
N VAL A 796 2.31 -8.36 0.00
CA VAL A 796 1.78 -8.77 -1.32
C VAL A 796 0.65 -9.78 -1.13
N ASN A 797 -0.53 -9.53 -1.69
CA ASN A 797 -1.69 -10.42 -1.59
C ASN A 797 -1.63 -11.52 -2.66
N VAL A 798 -1.51 -12.80 -2.25
CA VAL A 798 -1.31 -13.96 -3.15
C VAL A 798 -2.37 -15.07 -3.00
N ALA A 799 -3.56 -14.76 -2.48
CA ALA A 799 -4.65 -15.73 -2.41
C ALA A 799 -5.00 -16.31 -3.79
N GLY A 800 -5.40 -17.58 -3.83
CA GLY A 800 -5.69 -18.28 -5.07
C GLY A 800 -4.48 -18.71 -5.91
N ALA A 801 -3.23 -18.42 -5.52
CA ALA A 801 -2.03 -18.82 -6.29
C ALA A 801 -1.90 -20.34 -6.56
N HIS A 802 -2.48 -21.17 -5.69
CA HIS A 802 -2.57 -22.63 -5.84
C HIS A 802 -3.56 -23.08 -6.93
N ILE A 803 -4.53 -22.23 -7.31
CA ILE A 803 -5.64 -22.59 -8.19
C ILE A 803 -5.17 -22.53 -9.65
N LYS A 804 -4.96 -23.71 -10.24
CA LYS A 804 -4.57 -23.87 -11.65
C LYS A 804 -5.81 -24.13 -12.55
N PRO A 805 -5.66 -24.05 -13.90
CA PRO A 805 -6.67 -24.54 -14.84
C PRO A 805 -7.05 -25.99 -14.54
N ALA A 806 -8.32 -26.33 -14.74
CA ALA A 806 -8.83 -27.64 -14.37
C ALA A 806 -8.28 -28.75 -15.28
N LYS A 807 -7.97 -29.90 -14.68
CA LYS A 807 -7.56 -31.14 -15.37
C LYS A 807 -8.75 -32.05 -15.63
N GLU A 808 -8.55 -33.05 -16.49
CA GLU A 808 -9.51 -34.14 -16.68
C GLU A 808 -9.67 -34.95 -15.39
N LEU A 809 -10.92 -35.32 -15.08
CA LEU A 809 -11.25 -36.13 -13.90
C LEU A 809 -11.14 -37.63 -14.21
N PRO A 810 -10.85 -38.48 -13.21
CA PRO A 810 -10.93 -39.93 -13.35
C PRO A 810 -12.27 -40.37 -13.96
N GLU A 811 -12.24 -41.35 -14.85
CA GLU A 811 -13.36 -41.68 -15.74
C GLU A 811 -14.66 -42.06 -14.99
N ASP A 812 -14.54 -42.69 -13.82
CA ASP A 812 -15.66 -43.06 -12.95
C ASP A 812 -16.31 -41.82 -12.30
N ILE A 813 -15.49 -40.88 -11.83
CA ILE A 813 -15.92 -39.59 -11.28
C ILE A 813 -16.56 -38.76 -12.40
N GLN A 814 -15.92 -38.64 -13.57
CA GLN A 814 -16.43 -37.87 -14.71
C GLN A 814 -17.82 -38.37 -15.14
N LYS A 815 -17.99 -39.69 -15.36
CA LYS A 815 -19.30 -40.32 -15.65
C LYS A 815 -20.33 -40.11 -14.52
N PHE A 816 -19.87 -40.04 -13.27
CA PHE A 816 -20.74 -39.74 -12.12
C PHE A 816 -21.18 -38.27 -12.07
N LEU A 817 -20.34 -37.31 -12.46
CA LEU A 817 -20.73 -35.90 -12.54
C LEU A 817 -21.62 -35.61 -13.77
N ASP A 818 -21.26 -36.12 -14.95
CA ASP A 818 -22.00 -35.83 -16.20
C ASP A 818 -23.44 -36.37 -16.18
N GLY A 819 -23.63 -37.56 -15.60
CA GLY A 819 -24.96 -38.15 -15.44
C GLY A 819 -25.87 -37.44 -14.41
N ALA A 820 -25.42 -36.36 -13.76
CA ALA A 820 -26.21 -35.58 -12.83
C ALA A 820 -27.16 -34.62 -13.57
N LYS A 821 -28.45 -35.00 -13.66
CA LYS A 821 -29.49 -34.14 -14.24
C LYS A 821 -29.70 -32.87 -13.43
N GLU A 822 -29.98 -33.03 -12.13
CA GLU A 822 -30.33 -31.98 -11.16
C GLU A 822 -29.13 -31.32 -10.48
N GLY A 823 -27.92 -31.53 -11.02
CA GLY A 823 -26.66 -31.07 -10.45
C GLY A 823 -26.03 -32.01 -9.41
N VAL A 824 -24.83 -31.62 -8.96
CA VAL A 824 -23.99 -32.34 -8.00
C VAL A 824 -23.72 -31.48 -6.78
N ILE A 825 -23.76 -32.11 -5.61
CA ILE A 825 -23.24 -31.58 -4.36
C ILE A 825 -21.88 -32.23 -4.10
N PHE A 826 -20.84 -31.42 -3.93
CA PHE A 826 -19.54 -31.92 -3.46
C PHE A 826 -19.47 -31.74 -1.92
N PHE A 827 -18.89 -32.72 -1.21
CA PHE A 827 -18.77 -32.69 0.26
C PHE A 827 -17.35 -33.07 0.71
N SER A 828 -16.69 -32.16 1.46
CA SER A 828 -15.35 -32.37 2.00
C SER A 828 -15.15 -31.69 3.35
N LEU A 829 -14.77 -32.47 4.37
CA LEU A 829 -14.38 -31.95 5.68
C LEU A 829 -12.88 -31.57 5.76
N GLY A 830 -12.19 -31.52 4.62
CA GLY A 830 -10.76 -31.19 4.54
C GLY A 830 -9.84 -32.39 4.79
N SER A 831 -8.60 -32.10 5.19
CA SER A 831 -7.56 -33.12 5.43
C SER A 831 -7.49 -33.59 6.88
N TYR A 832 -7.78 -32.72 7.86
CA TYR A 832 -7.62 -32.99 9.29
C TYR A 832 -8.86 -33.63 9.91
N MET A 833 -10.05 -33.06 9.68
CA MET A 833 -11.31 -33.65 10.13
C MET A 833 -11.70 -34.80 9.19
N LYS A 834 -11.63 -36.04 9.69
CA LYS A 834 -12.06 -37.22 8.93
C LYS A 834 -13.57 -37.37 9.01
N SER A 835 -14.22 -37.66 7.88
CA SER A 835 -15.64 -37.99 7.84
C SER A 835 -15.92 -39.37 8.48
N ALA A 836 -14.94 -40.28 8.50
CA ALA A 836 -15.04 -41.57 9.17
C ALA A 836 -15.07 -41.49 10.71
N ASP A 837 -14.50 -40.44 11.30
CA ASP A 837 -14.45 -40.23 12.77
C ASP A 837 -15.75 -39.57 13.31
N MET A 838 -16.75 -39.35 12.44
CA MET A 838 -18.00 -38.65 12.73
C MET A 838 -18.95 -39.46 13.65
N PRO A 839 -19.59 -38.84 14.67
CA PRO A 839 -20.61 -39.47 15.49
C PRO A 839 -21.76 -40.11 14.69
N LYS A 840 -22.23 -41.27 15.16
CA LYS A 840 -23.14 -42.16 14.42
C LYS A 840 -24.52 -41.56 14.13
N ASP A 841 -24.99 -40.64 14.98
CA ASP A 841 -26.22 -39.86 14.78
C ASP A 841 -26.07 -38.85 13.63
N LYS A 842 -24.94 -38.12 13.58
CA LYS A 842 -24.61 -37.18 12.51
C LYS A 842 -24.44 -37.91 11.18
N MET A 843 -23.70 -39.03 11.20
CA MET A 843 -23.55 -39.93 10.04
C MET A 843 -24.89 -40.38 9.48
N LYS A 844 -25.80 -40.83 10.36
CA LYS A 844 -27.18 -41.19 9.97
C LYS A 844 -27.93 -39.99 9.38
N ALA A 845 -27.79 -38.80 9.94
CA ALA A 845 -28.46 -37.59 9.44
C ALA A 845 -28.01 -37.21 8.01
N PHE A 846 -26.70 -37.24 7.72
CA PHE A 846 -26.19 -37.02 6.36
C PHE A 846 -26.73 -38.06 5.37
N LEU A 847 -26.63 -39.36 5.69
CA LEU A 847 -27.11 -40.45 4.82
C LEU A 847 -28.63 -40.41 4.59
N GLU A 848 -29.40 -39.95 5.57
CA GLU A 848 -30.87 -39.81 5.45
C GLU A 848 -31.25 -38.60 4.59
N VAL A 849 -30.59 -37.45 4.76
CA VAL A 849 -30.82 -36.28 3.89
C VAL A 849 -30.39 -36.60 2.47
N PHE A 850 -29.15 -37.08 2.26
CA PHE A 850 -28.60 -37.35 0.93
C PHE A 850 -29.44 -38.34 0.12
N ARG A 851 -30.02 -39.38 0.74
CA ARG A 851 -30.91 -40.35 0.06
C ARG A 851 -32.15 -39.70 -0.57
N ASN A 852 -32.62 -38.59 0.00
CA ASN A 852 -33.83 -37.89 -0.42
C ASN A 852 -33.54 -36.68 -1.34
N LEU A 853 -32.27 -36.38 -1.64
CA LEU A 853 -31.89 -35.35 -2.60
C LEU A 853 -31.99 -35.87 -4.04
N LYS A 854 -32.40 -34.99 -4.97
CA LYS A 854 -32.42 -35.31 -6.40
C LYS A 854 -31.03 -35.19 -7.04
N GLN A 855 -30.16 -34.40 -6.42
CA GLN A 855 -28.76 -34.21 -6.76
C GLN A 855 -27.98 -35.51 -6.57
N ARG A 856 -26.88 -35.65 -7.32
CA ARG A 856 -25.82 -36.60 -6.95
C ARG A 856 -24.93 -35.97 -5.87
N VAL A 857 -24.39 -36.76 -4.97
CA VAL A 857 -23.46 -36.30 -3.92
C VAL A 857 -22.12 -37.00 -4.11
N LEU A 858 -21.04 -36.24 -4.19
CA LEU A 858 -19.67 -36.76 -4.24
C LEU A 858 -18.95 -36.37 -2.94
N TRP A 859 -18.57 -37.35 -2.13
CA TRP A 859 -18.11 -37.15 -0.75
C TRP A 859 -16.68 -37.69 -0.55
N LYS A 860 -15.78 -36.82 -0.10
CA LYS A 860 -14.46 -37.21 0.41
C LYS A 860 -14.62 -37.92 1.75
N TYR A 861 -14.35 -39.22 1.80
CA TYR A 861 -14.63 -40.08 2.95
C TYR A 861 -13.59 -41.20 3.06
N GLU A 862 -13.03 -41.42 4.25
CA GLU A 862 -11.77 -42.16 4.43
C GLU A 862 -11.90 -43.70 4.32
N ASN A 863 -13.12 -44.24 4.43
CA ASN A 863 -13.43 -45.66 4.35
C ASN A 863 -14.58 -45.90 3.35
N GLU A 864 -14.29 -46.41 2.16
CA GLU A 864 -15.29 -46.50 1.07
C GLU A 864 -16.37 -47.59 1.31
N ASP A 865 -16.17 -48.51 2.26
CA ASP A 865 -17.11 -49.60 2.60
C ASP A 865 -18.30 -49.16 3.49
N ILE A 866 -18.98 -48.06 3.12
CA ILE A 866 -20.18 -47.60 3.84
C ILE A 866 -21.37 -48.53 3.55
N ALA A 867 -21.70 -49.37 4.52
CA ALA A 867 -22.89 -50.24 4.46
C ALA A 867 -24.18 -49.43 4.21
N ARG A 868 -24.90 -49.79 3.13
CA ARG A 868 -26.17 -49.16 2.68
C ARG A 868 -26.05 -47.71 2.20
N LEU A 869 -24.94 -47.35 1.55
CA LEU A 869 -24.78 -46.06 0.85
C LEU A 869 -25.94 -45.79 -0.14
N PRO A 870 -26.53 -44.57 -0.19
CA PRO A 870 -27.61 -44.25 -1.13
C PRO A 870 -27.15 -44.24 -2.59
N LYS A 871 -28.04 -44.62 -3.53
CA LYS A 871 -27.74 -44.78 -4.96
C LYS A 871 -27.27 -43.50 -5.69
N ASN A 872 -27.50 -42.33 -5.10
CA ASN A 872 -27.07 -41.03 -5.62
C ASN A 872 -25.79 -40.49 -4.95
N VAL A 873 -25.17 -41.25 -4.03
CA VAL A 873 -23.94 -40.87 -3.32
C VAL A 873 -22.76 -41.71 -3.83
N MET A 874 -21.64 -41.06 -4.13
CA MET A 874 -20.33 -41.67 -4.35
C MET A 874 -19.37 -41.23 -3.25
N VAL A 875 -18.63 -42.17 -2.68
CA VAL A 875 -17.54 -41.91 -1.72
C VAL A 875 -16.20 -42.25 -2.33
N ARG A 876 -15.17 -41.45 -2.01
CA ARG A 876 -13.77 -41.70 -2.35
C ARG A 876 -12.85 -41.22 -1.23
N LYS A 877 -11.76 -41.96 -0.95
CA LYS A 877 -10.75 -41.60 0.05
C LYS A 877 -9.98 -40.31 -0.30
N TRP A 878 -9.73 -40.08 -1.58
CA TRP A 878 -9.09 -38.88 -2.11
C TRP A 878 -9.80 -38.40 -3.37
N LEU A 879 -9.88 -37.08 -3.56
CA LEU A 879 -10.63 -36.45 -4.66
C LEU A 879 -9.91 -35.17 -5.16
N PRO A 880 -9.82 -34.94 -6.48
CA PRO A 880 -9.24 -33.73 -7.07
C PRO A 880 -10.21 -32.52 -6.91
N GLN A 881 -10.19 -31.91 -5.72
CA GLN A 881 -11.17 -30.91 -5.28
C GLN A 881 -11.31 -29.72 -6.24
N SER A 882 -10.21 -29.10 -6.67
CA SER A 882 -10.23 -27.94 -7.59
C SER A 882 -10.90 -28.22 -8.92
N ASP A 883 -10.70 -29.43 -9.44
CA ASP A 883 -11.17 -29.89 -10.75
C ASP A 883 -12.64 -30.31 -10.66
N ILE A 884 -13.05 -30.97 -9.58
CA ILE A 884 -14.46 -31.28 -9.28
C ILE A 884 -15.25 -29.98 -9.15
N LEU A 885 -14.76 -29.00 -8.40
CA LEU A 885 -15.41 -27.69 -8.25
C LEU A 885 -15.47 -26.91 -9.58
N ALA A 886 -14.61 -27.23 -10.56
CA ALA A 886 -14.68 -26.66 -11.90
C ALA A 886 -15.75 -27.29 -12.80
N HIS A 887 -16.24 -28.48 -12.46
CA HIS A 887 -17.20 -29.20 -13.30
C HIS A 887 -18.55 -28.48 -13.33
N PRO A 888 -19.13 -28.19 -14.52
CA PRO A 888 -20.31 -27.34 -14.67
C PRO A 888 -21.60 -27.90 -14.05
N LYS A 889 -21.58 -29.15 -13.56
CA LYS A 889 -22.69 -29.75 -12.80
C LYS A 889 -22.64 -29.51 -11.30
N VAL A 890 -21.53 -29.03 -10.72
CA VAL A 890 -21.48 -28.77 -9.27
C VAL A 890 -22.27 -27.50 -8.93
N VAL A 891 -23.30 -27.65 -8.10
CA VAL A 891 -24.24 -26.59 -7.72
C VAL A 891 -24.12 -26.15 -6.26
N LEU A 892 -23.47 -26.96 -5.42
CA LEU A 892 -23.26 -26.70 -3.99
C LEU A 892 -21.99 -27.42 -3.50
N PHE A 893 -21.21 -26.76 -2.65
CA PHE A 893 -20.09 -27.34 -1.92
C PHE A 893 -20.37 -27.32 -0.40
N ILE A 894 -20.53 -28.49 0.20
CA ILE A 894 -20.58 -28.64 1.66
C ILE A 894 -19.12 -28.75 2.15
N THR A 895 -18.71 -27.85 3.05
CA THR A 895 -17.30 -27.70 3.45
C THR A 895 -17.14 -27.43 4.95
N HIS A 896 -16.05 -27.93 5.54
CA HIS A 896 -15.60 -27.49 6.87
C HIS A 896 -15.19 -26.00 6.93
N GLY A 897 -14.88 -25.38 5.79
CA GLY A 897 -14.59 -23.94 5.72
C GLY A 897 -13.14 -23.51 5.87
N GLY A 898 -12.16 -24.43 5.84
CA GLY A 898 -10.75 -24.08 5.81
C GLY A 898 -10.39 -23.26 4.56
N MET A 899 -9.51 -22.27 4.72
CA MET A 899 -9.30 -21.19 3.74
C MET A 899 -9.10 -21.63 2.28
N PHE A 900 -8.31 -22.66 2.01
CA PHE A 900 -7.98 -23.07 0.62
C PHE A 900 -9.20 -23.59 -0.14
N GLY A 901 -9.94 -24.55 0.43
CA GLY A 901 -11.17 -25.07 -0.20
C GLY A 901 -12.23 -23.98 -0.38
N SER A 902 -12.32 -23.04 0.56
CA SER A 902 -13.18 -21.85 0.40
C SER A 902 -12.75 -20.98 -0.78
N GLN A 903 -11.45 -20.73 -0.97
CA GLN A 903 -10.93 -20.00 -2.14
C GLN A 903 -11.21 -20.74 -3.45
N GLU A 904 -11.12 -22.07 -3.48
CA GLU A 904 -11.51 -22.86 -4.67
C GLU A 904 -13.00 -22.74 -4.98
N GLY A 905 -13.87 -22.84 -3.96
CA GLY A 905 -15.32 -22.66 -4.10
C GLY A 905 -15.69 -21.27 -4.62
N ILE A 906 -15.06 -20.22 -4.08
CA ILE A 906 -15.21 -18.83 -4.53
C ILE A 906 -14.70 -18.69 -5.98
N TYR A 907 -13.48 -19.17 -6.28
CA TYR A 907 -12.88 -19.06 -7.60
C TYR A 907 -13.73 -19.74 -8.68
N ARG A 908 -14.32 -20.91 -8.41
CA ARG A 908 -15.24 -21.58 -9.36
C ARG A 908 -16.69 -21.04 -9.31
N GLY A 909 -17.01 -20.25 -8.29
CA GLY A 909 -18.30 -19.60 -8.09
C GLY A 909 -19.40 -20.59 -7.70
N VAL A 910 -19.13 -21.44 -6.73
CA VAL A 910 -20.05 -22.46 -6.21
C VAL A 910 -20.57 -22.02 -4.83
N PRO A 911 -21.90 -21.96 -4.61
CA PRO A 911 -22.47 -21.72 -3.29
C PRO A 911 -21.98 -22.73 -2.25
N MET A 912 -21.91 -22.33 -0.98
CA MET A 912 -21.35 -23.18 0.07
C MET A 912 -22.28 -23.39 1.27
N LEU A 913 -22.20 -24.59 1.86
CA LEU A 913 -22.71 -24.87 3.20
C LEU A 913 -21.51 -25.11 4.12
N TYR A 914 -21.28 -24.17 5.03
CA TYR A 914 -20.19 -24.23 5.99
C TYR A 914 -20.60 -25.03 7.22
N ILE A 915 -19.74 -25.97 7.63
CA ILE A 915 -19.86 -26.75 8.86
C ILE A 915 -18.53 -26.60 9.63
N PRO A 916 -18.30 -25.46 10.31
CA PRO A 916 -17.01 -25.15 10.92
C PRO A 916 -16.81 -25.87 12.26
N PHE A 917 -15.54 -26.14 12.58
CA PHE A 917 -15.12 -26.87 13.79
C PHE A 917 -14.09 -26.13 14.65
N TYR A 918 -13.12 -25.42 14.04
CA TYR A 918 -12.06 -24.71 14.77
C TYR A 918 -11.36 -23.65 13.90
N GLY A 919 -10.58 -22.79 14.55
CA GLY A 919 -9.65 -21.88 13.88
C GLY A 919 -10.31 -20.85 12.96
N ASP A 920 -9.76 -20.69 11.74
CA ASP A 920 -10.23 -19.73 10.73
C ASP A 920 -11.62 -20.08 10.16
N GLN A 921 -12.06 -21.33 10.28
CA GLN A 921 -13.26 -21.88 9.63
C GLN A 921 -14.53 -21.08 9.93
N HIS A 922 -14.76 -20.74 11.21
CA HIS A 922 -15.94 -19.98 11.65
C HIS A 922 -15.95 -18.55 11.07
N ARG A 923 -14.77 -17.93 10.98
CA ARG A 923 -14.58 -16.58 10.43
C ARG A 923 -14.77 -16.57 8.91
N ASN A 924 -14.32 -17.62 8.22
CA ASN A 924 -14.51 -17.78 6.78
C ASN A 924 -16.00 -18.01 6.45
N ALA A 925 -16.68 -18.83 7.26
CA ALA A 925 -18.12 -19.08 7.16
C ALA A 925 -18.96 -17.80 7.34
N LEU A 926 -18.72 -17.05 8.42
CA LEU A 926 -19.39 -15.77 8.70
C LEU A 926 -19.25 -14.77 7.54
N LYS A 927 -18.04 -14.61 7.00
CA LYS A 927 -17.79 -13.75 5.82
C LYS A 927 -18.56 -14.20 4.58
N ALA A 928 -18.69 -15.51 4.36
CA ALA A 928 -19.40 -16.07 3.21
C ALA A 928 -20.93 -15.91 3.31
N GLU A 929 -21.48 -15.97 4.54
CA GLU A 929 -22.88 -15.62 4.82
C GLU A 929 -23.14 -14.12 4.66
N GLN A 930 -22.27 -13.26 5.20
CA GLN A 930 -22.37 -11.80 5.04
C GLN A 930 -22.31 -11.37 3.56
N ALA A 931 -21.49 -12.04 2.75
CA ALA A 931 -21.43 -11.84 1.30
C ALA A 931 -22.57 -12.55 0.52
N GLY A 932 -23.47 -13.27 1.19
CA GLY A 932 -24.70 -13.82 0.63
C GLY A 932 -24.52 -14.99 -0.35
N TYR A 933 -23.37 -15.66 -0.37
CA TYR A 933 -23.10 -16.82 -1.24
C TYR A 933 -23.06 -18.17 -0.50
N ALA A 934 -23.31 -18.17 0.81
CA ALA A 934 -23.28 -19.36 1.64
C ALA A 934 -24.26 -19.31 2.82
N LEU A 935 -24.38 -20.45 3.52
CA LEU A 935 -25.00 -20.59 4.83
C LEU A 935 -24.08 -21.37 5.77
N THR A 936 -24.20 -21.14 7.08
CA THR A 936 -23.54 -21.92 8.13
C THR A 936 -24.52 -22.87 8.81
N LEU A 937 -24.01 -24.04 9.23
CA LEU A 937 -24.68 -24.99 10.11
C LEU A 937 -23.64 -25.54 11.10
N ASN A 938 -23.71 -25.10 12.37
CA ASN A 938 -22.77 -25.55 13.38
C ASN A 938 -22.88 -27.07 13.59
N PHE A 939 -21.75 -27.77 13.74
CA PHE A 939 -21.75 -29.24 13.80
C PHE A 939 -22.67 -29.85 14.88
N PRO A 940 -22.80 -29.29 16.10
CA PRO A 940 -23.77 -29.77 17.09
C PRO A 940 -25.23 -29.71 16.60
N GLU A 941 -25.59 -28.72 15.79
CA GLU A 941 -26.96 -28.52 15.27
C GLU A 941 -27.33 -29.47 14.12
N VAL A 942 -26.34 -30.12 13.49
CA VAL A 942 -26.56 -31.03 12.35
C VAL A 942 -27.52 -32.16 12.72
N ASN A 943 -28.69 -32.16 12.09
CA ASN A 943 -29.69 -33.21 12.13
C ASN A 943 -30.47 -33.21 10.80
N VAL A 944 -31.37 -34.18 10.59
CA VAL A 944 -32.09 -34.35 9.31
C VAL A 944 -32.87 -33.09 8.90
N ILE A 945 -33.47 -32.37 9.85
CA ILE A 945 -34.29 -31.18 9.59
C ILE A 945 -33.40 -29.97 9.26
N THR A 946 -32.40 -29.70 10.09
CA THR A 946 -31.51 -28.53 9.90
C THR A 946 -30.65 -28.65 8.64
N LEU A 947 -30.04 -29.82 8.42
CA LEU A 947 -29.22 -30.10 7.25
C LEU A 947 -30.06 -30.09 5.96
N GLY A 948 -31.22 -30.76 5.97
CA GLY A 948 -32.13 -30.79 4.82
C GLY A 948 -32.65 -29.40 4.45
N SER A 949 -33.04 -28.60 5.45
CA SER A 949 -33.49 -27.22 5.24
C SER A 949 -32.40 -26.35 4.61
N ARG A 950 -31.18 -26.33 5.19
CA ARG A 950 -30.06 -25.51 4.69
C ARG A 950 -29.61 -25.90 3.29
N ILE A 951 -29.56 -27.20 2.97
CA ILE A 951 -29.26 -27.67 1.61
C ILE A 951 -30.36 -27.22 0.63
N ASN A 952 -31.64 -27.37 0.99
CA ASN A 952 -32.74 -26.94 0.14
C ASN A 952 -32.74 -25.41 -0.08
N GLU A 953 -32.46 -24.63 0.96
CA GLU A 953 -32.36 -23.16 0.89
C GLU A 953 -31.29 -22.71 -0.13
N LEU A 954 -30.08 -23.28 -0.06
CA LEU A 954 -28.98 -23.00 -0.99
C LEU A 954 -29.25 -23.46 -2.43
N LEU A 955 -30.00 -24.55 -2.62
CA LEU A 955 -30.34 -25.09 -3.95
C LEU A 955 -31.54 -24.41 -4.62
N THR A 956 -32.44 -23.77 -3.84
CA THR A 956 -33.70 -23.21 -4.37
C THR A 956 -33.72 -21.68 -4.42
N ASN A 957 -32.95 -20.98 -3.59
CA ASN A 957 -32.84 -19.53 -3.65
C ASN A 957 -31.74 -19.11 -4.67
N PRO A 958 -32.09 -18.53 -5.84
CA PRO A 958 -31.11 -18.19 -6.87
C PRO A 958 -30.12 -17.09 -6.45
N THR A 959 -30.40 -16.39 -5.33
CA THR A 959 -29.51 -15.35 -4.79
C THR A 959 -28.13 -15.90 -4.45
N PHE A 960 -28.04 -17.08 -3.83
CA PHE A 960 -26.74 -17.66 -3.45
C PHE A 960 -25.87 -17.97 -4.67
N MET A 961 -26.45 -18.55 -5.73
CA MET A 961 -25.73 -18.80 -6.99
C MET A 961 -25.31 -17.48 -7.66
N LYS A 962 -26.18 -16.46 -7.66
CA LYS A 962 -25.85 -15.12 -8.19
C LYS A 962 -24.68 -14.49 -7.44
N GLN A 963 -24.68 -14.52 -6.11
CA GLN A 963 -23.60 -13.97 -5.29
C GLN A 963 -22.33 -14.82 -5.39
N ALA A 964 -22.42 -16.15 -5.51
CA ALA A 964 -21.26 -17.01 -5.74
C ALA A 964 -20.58 -16.71 -7.09
N LYS A 965 -21.35 -16.46 -8.15
CA LYS A 965 -20.79 -16.01 -9.43
C LYS A 965 -20.21 -14.59 -9.33
N ARG A 966 -20.86 -13.66 -8.62
CA ARG A 966 -20.30 -12.31 -8.39
C ARG A 966 -19.00 -12.33 -7.58
N ALA A 967 -18.91 -13.18 -6.55
CA ALA A 967 -17.68 -13.39 -5.79
C ALA A 967 -16.58 -14.00 -6.67
N SER A 968 -16.93 -14.93 -7.57
CA SER A 968 -16.02 -15.52 -8.57
C SER A 968 -15.48 -14.50 -9.57
N GLU A 969 -16.34 -13.60 -10.10
CA GLU A 969 -15.92 -12.46 -10.93
C GLU A 969 -14.86 -11.62 -10.19
N LEU A 970 -15.21 -11.14 -9.00
CA LEU A 970 -14.36 -10.28 -8.17
C LEU A 970 -13.09 -10.97 -7.64
N PHE A 971 -13.07 -12.31 -7.58
CA PHE A 971 -11.89 -13.10 -7.19
C PHE A 971 -10.99 -13.45 -8.38
N ARG A 972 -11.49 -13.34 -9.62
CA ARG A 972 -10.71 -13.60 -10.85
C ARG A 972 -10.16 -12.34 -11.50
N ASP A 973 -10.85 -11.20 -11.36
CA ASP A 973 -10.44 -9.91 -11.93
C ASP A 973 -9.22 -9.33 -11.18
N ASN A 974 -8.04 -9.85 -11.52
CA ASN A 974 -6.72 -9.45 -11.02
C ASN A 974 -5.87 -8.94 -12.18
N LEU A 975 -5.07 -7.90 -11.93
CA LEU A 975 -4.11 -7.35 -12.90
C LEU A 975 -3.00 -8.35 -13.25
N VAL A 976 -2.46 -9.03 -12.23
CA VAL A 976 -1.43 -10.07 -12.36
C VAL A 976 -1.95 -11.37 -11.72
N PRO A 977 -1.80 -12.55 -12.35
CA PRO A 977 -2.14 -13.83 -11.73
C PRO A 977 -1.38 -14.03 -10.39
N PRO A 978 -2.05 -14.39 -9.27
CA PRO A 978 -1.43 -14.39 -7.95
C PRO A 978 -0.13 -15.21 -7.77
N MET A 979 0.07 -16.26 -8.57
CA MET A 979 1.33 -17.03 -8.58
C MET A 979 2.45 -16.30 -9.37
N GLN A 980 2.11 -15.58 -10.44
CA GLN A 980 3.11 -14.78 -11.17
C GLN A 980 3.57 -13.58 -10.33
N GLU A 981 2.64 -12.93 -9.62
CA GLU A 981 2.92 -11.88 -8.64
C GLU A 981 3.85 -12.41 -7.53
N ALA A 982 3.54 -13.57 -6.93
CA ALA A 982 4.38 -14.22 -5.93
C ALA A 982 5.82 -14.45 -6.41
N MET A 983 5.98 -15.00 -7.62
CA MET A 983 7.29 -15.28 -8.19
C MET A 983 8.06 -14.00 -8.53
N HIS A 984 7.39 -12.98 -9.10
CA HIS A 984 8.01 -11.68 -9.38
C HIS A 984 8.68 -11.11 -8.13
N TRP A 985 8.00 -11.12 -6.98
CA TRP A 985 8.55 -10.57 -5.73
C TRP A 985 9.61 -11.45 -5.05
N ILE A 986 9.56 -12.78 -5.21
CA ILE A 986 10.65 -13.67 -4.76
C ILE A 986 11.91 -13.39 -5.58
N GLU A 987 11.79 -13.42 -6.91
CA GLU A 987 12.89 -13.13 -7.84
C GLU A 987 13.39 -11.67 -7.68
N TYR A 988 12.53 -10.71 -7.36
CA TYR A 988 12.90 -9.32 -7.04
C TYR A 988 13.82 -9.26 -5.81
N VAL A 989 13.48 -9.99 -4.74
CA VAL A 989 14.31 -10.05 -3.53
C VAL A 989 15.68 -10.68 -3.81
N MET A 990 15.76 -11.63 -4.75
CA MET A 990 17.04 -12.16 -5.25
C MET A 990 17.81 -11.09 -6.06
N ARG A 991 17.18 -10.52 -7.12
CA ARG A 991 17.77 -9.50 -8.01
C ARG A 991 18.38 -8.31 -7.26
N HIS A 992 17.71 -7.82 -6.22
CA HIS A 992 18.12 -6.64 -5.44
C HIS A 992 18.87 -6.99 -4.14
N LYS A 993 19.12 -8.28 -3.86
CA LYS A 993 19.75 -8.81 -2.64
C LYS A 993 19.09 -8.27 -1.35
N GLY A 994 17.76 -8.45 -1.29
CA GLY A 994 16.87 -7.88 -0.29
C GLY A 994 16.06 -6.68 -0.81
N ALA A 995 15.03 -6.27 -0.07
CA ALA A 995 14.11 -5.20 -0.48
C ALA A 995 13.88 -4.14 0.60
N LYS A 996 14.97 -3.59 1.15
CA LYS A 996 14.96 -2.60 2.24
C LYS A 996 14.17 -1.32 1.91
N HIS A 997 14.03 -1.00 0.62
CA HIS A 997 13.26 0.12 0.06
C HIS A 997 11.75 -0.13 -0.05
N LEU A 998 11.23 -1.30 0.36
CA LEU A 998 9.79 -1.56 0.46
C LEU A 998 9.24 -1.35 1.89
N LYS A 999 10.11 -1.05 2.86
CA LYS A 999 9.80 -1.02 4.29
C LYS A 999 9.73 0.41 4.84
N THR A 1000 8.81 0.70 5.77
CA THR A 1000 8.77 2.03 6.42
C THR A 1000 9.94 2.22 7.40
N LYS A 1001 10.23 3.48 7.77
CA LYS A 1001 11.03 3.78 8.96
C LYS A 1001 10.29 3.66 10.29
N ALA A 1002 8.98 3.42 10.30
CA ALA A 1002 8.25 3.16 11.53
C ALA A 1002 8.70 1.88 12.26
N ILE A 1003 9.38 0.96 11.57
CA ILE A 1003 10.07 -0.20 12.17
C ILE A 1003 11.14 0.22 13.19
N GLU A 1004 11.77 1.39 12.98
CA GLU A 1004 12.79 1.95 13.86
C GLU A 1004 12.18 2.82 14.98
N LEU A 1005 10.86 3.06 14.98
CA LEU A 1005 10.17 3.91 15.96
C LEU A 1005 9.64 3.14 17.16
N SER A 1006 9.66 3.80 18.33
CA SER A 1006 8.88 3.37 19.50
C SER A 1006 7.40 3.72 19.34
N TRP A 1007 6.53 3.02 20.09
CA TRP A 1007 5.08 3.26 20.06
C TRP A 1007 4.69 4.69 20.44
N THR A 1008 5.46 5.34 21.34
CA THR A 1008 5.24 6.74 21.74
C THR A 1008 5.55 7.72 20.61
N GLN A 1009 6.62 7.46 19.85
CA GLN A 1009 6.99 8.25 18.66
C GLN A 1009 5.98 8.05 17.52
N TYR A 1010 5.58 6.79 17.26
CA TYR A 1010 4.62 6.43 16.22
C TYR A 1010 3.25 7.12 16.46
N LEU A 1011 2.76 7.06 17.70
CA LEU A 1011 1.50 7.68 18.12
C LEU A 1011 1.63 9.16 18.52
N LEU A 1012 2.77 9.80 18.26
CA LEU A 1012 3.02 11.24 18.52
C LEU A 1012 2.85 11.67 19.99
N VAL A 1013 2.87 10.73 20.94
CA VAL A 1013 2.72 11.00 22.38
C VAL A 1013 3.85 11.88 22.90
N ASP A 1014 5.05 11.72 22.35
CA ASP A 1014 6.21 12.57 22.64
C ASP A 1014 6.08 13.98 22.06
N VAL A 1015 5.50 14.12 20.86
CA VAL A 1015 5.18 15.43 20.24
C VAL A 1015 4.07 16.16 21.02
N VAL A 1016 3.04 15.46 21.48
CA VAL A 1016 2.01 16.04 22.37
C VAL A 1016 2.63 16.48 23.70
N GLY A 1017 3.52 15.68 24.28
CA GLY A 1017 4.30 16.05 25.46
C GLY A 1017 5.20 17.27 25.26
N PHE A 1018 5.83 17.39 24.09
CA PHE A 1018 6.63 18.55 23.70
C PHE A 1018 5.77 19.83 23.60
N PHE A 1019 4.64 19.78 22.90
CA PHE A 1019 3.72 20.93 22.84
C PHE A 1019 3.17 21.33 24.22
N ALA A 1020 2.81 20.36 25.06
CA ALA A 1020 2.37 20.63 26.43
C ALA A 1020 3.47 21.30 27.27
N LEU A 1021 4.73 20.86 27.14
CA LEU A 1021 5.87 21.48 27.81
C LEU A 1021 6.10 22.92 27.32
N VAL A 1022 6.07 23.16 26.01
CA VAL A 1022 6.21 24.51 25.43
C VAL A 1022 5.09 25.45 25.92
N PHE A 1023 3.84 24.96 25.95
CA PHE A 1023 2.70 25.73 26.48
C PHE A 1023 2.87 26.06 27.97
N LEU A 1024 3.26 25.08 28.80
CA LEU A 1024 3.47 25.29 30.24
C LEU A 1024 4.62 26.27 30.51
N LEU A 1025 5.70 26.22 29.72
CA LEU A 1025 6.80 27.19 29.80
C LEU A 1025 6.35 28.59 29.38
N ALA A 1026 5.61 28.72 28.27
CA ALA A 1026 5.05 30.00 27.82
C ALA A 1026 4.08 30.60 28.86
N ALA A 1027 3.20 29.79 29.44
CA ALA A 1027 2.30 30.20 30.51
C ALA A 1027 3.05 30.62 31.78
N ALA A 1028 4.12 29.93 32.16
CA ALA A 1028 4.97 30.30 33.31
C ALA A 1028 5.77 31.59 33.07
N VAL A 1029 6.23 31.84 31.84
CA VAL A 1029 6.86 33.12 31.44
C VAL A 1029 5.82 34.24 31.46
N PHE A 1030 4.65 34.04 30.85
CA PHE A 1030 3.56 35.02 30.86
C PHE A 1030 3.13 35.36 32.29
N TYR A 1031 2.96 34.37 33.16
CA TYR A 1031 2.63 34.58 34.58
C TYR A 1031 3.73 35.38 35.31
N LYS A 1032 5.02 35.12 35.06
CA LYS A 1032 6.12 35.92 35.63
C LYS A 1032 6.12 37.36 35.10
N VAL A 1033 5.93 37.56 33.80
CA VAL A 1033 5.87 38.89 33.17
C VAL A 1033 4.67 39.69 33.70
N LEU A 1034 3.49 39.08 33.75
CA LEU A 1034 2.30 39.66 34.38
C LEU A 1034 2.56 39.98 35.86
N GLY A 1035 3.24 39.09 36.59
CA GLY A 1035 3.67 39.32 37.97
C GLY A 1035 4.57 40.55 38.14
N LEU A 1036 5.50 40.80 37.20
CA LEU A 1036 6.34 42.01 37.21
C LEU A 1036 5.54 43.30 36.95
N PHE A 1037 4.52 43.24 36.09
CA PHE A 1037 3.62 44.38 35.85
C PHE A 1037 2.60 44.61 36.98
N LEU A 1038 2.21 43.55 37.71
CA LEU A 1038 1.26 43.62 38.82
C LEU A 1038 1.92 43.84 40.19
N THR A 1039 3.23 43.66 40.34
CA THR A 1039 3.94 44.12 41.55
C THR A 1039 3.94 45.65 41.62
N PRO A 1040 3.30 46.28 42.61
CA PRO A 1040 3.34 47.73 42.75
C PRO A 1040 4.79 48.19 43.02
N PRO A 1041 5.18 49.39 42.54
CA PRO A 1041 6.52 49.90 42.78
C PRO A 1041 6.77 50.00 44.28
N LYS A 1042 7.87 49.40 44.76
CA LYS A 1042 8.25 49.45 46.18
C LYS A 1042 8.24 50.91 46.65
N PRO A 1043 7.54 51.24 47.76
CA PRO A 1043 7.47 52.62 48.22
C PRO A 1043 8.88 53.14 48.49
N LYS A 1044 9.22 54.31 47.91
CA LYS A 1044 10.52 54.96 48.13
C LYS A 1044 10.69 55.15 49.64
N SER A 1045 11.65 54.45 50.23
CA SER A 1045 11.96 54.56 51.65
C SER A 1045 12.30 56.01 51.98
N LYS A 1046 11.59 56.62 52.94
CA LYS A 1046 11.89 57.98 53.41
C LYS A 1046 13.39 58.09 53.74
N PRO A 1047 14.07 59.18 53.36
CA PRO A 1047 15.48 59.36 53.69
C PRO A 1047 15.65 59.33 55.21
N LYS A 1048 16.55 58.48 55.70
CA LYS A 1048 16.96 58.53 57.10
C LYS A 1048 17.78 59.81 57.28
N THR A 1049 17.23 60.79 57.99
CA THR A 1049 18.05 61.81 58.65
C THR A 1049 19.09 61.09 59.51
N ARG A 1050 20.36 61.43 59.31
CA ARG A 1050 21.48 60.89 60.06
C ARG A 1050 22.22 62.07 60.67
N ASP A 1051 21.89 62.37 61.92
CA ASP A 1051 22.50 63.48 62.64
C ASP A 1051 24.02 63.30 62.69
N MET A 1052 24.73 64.35 62.27
CA MET A 1052 26.18 64.38 62.17
C MET A 1052 26.72 65.48 63.09
N MET A 1053 26.71 65.22 64.40
CA MET A 1053 27.51 66.01 65.33
C MET A 1053 28.95 65.49 65.35
N LEU A 1054 29.88 66.31 64.86
CA LEU A 1054 30.75 67.08 65.75
C LEU A 1054 31.34 68.26 64.97
N GLY A 1055 31.35 69.43 65.61
CA GLY A 1055 31.65 70.70 64.93
C GLY A 1055 33.14 71.01 64.82
N MET A 1056 33.53 71.65 63.72
CA MET A 1056 34.76 72.44 63.69
C MET A 1056 34.59 73.67 64.61
N ARG A 1057 35.55 73.90 65.51
CA ARG A 1057 35.56 75.09 66.38
C ARG A 1057 35.68 76.36 65.55
N LYS A 1058 34.77 77.32 65.75
CA LYS A 1058 35.00 78.72 65.33
C LYS A 1058 36.06 79.38 66.25
N PRO A 1059 36.80 80.39 65.76
CA PRO A 1059 37.86 81.04 66.53
C PRO A 1059 37.31 81.90 67.67
N LYS A 1060 38.17 82.20 68.66
CA LYS A 1060 37.88 83.19 69.71
C LYS A 1060 37.89 84.61 69.13
N LEU A 1061 36.95 85.43 69.58
CA LEU A 1061 37.26 86.76 70.13
C LEU A 1061 36.05 87.26 70.93
N ASN A 1062 36.28 87.46 72.23
CA ASN A 1062 35.40 88.00 73.29
C ASN A 1062 33.91 87.64 73.21
#